data_AF-A0A0J8B4W0-F1
#
_entry.id   AF-A0A0J8B4W0-F1
#
_cell.length_a   1.000
_cell.length_b   1.000
_cell.length_c   1.000
_cell.angle_alpha   90.00
_cell.angle_beta   90.00
_cell.angle_gamma   90.00
#
_symmetry.space_group_name_H-M   'P 1'
#
loop_
_entity.id
_entity.type
_entity.pdbx_description
1 polymer ?
#
loop_
_entity_poly.entity_id
_entity_poly.type
_entity_poly.pdbx_seq_one_letter_code
_entity_poly.pdbx_strand_id
1 'polypeptide(L)'
;MLQDHFQLLGLGDIVIPGIFVALALRFDVSRGKESQYFKIPCDLNSTSAARVLLSSQTPPTEQQIEESLAGNLCRCTGYRPIIDAFRVFAETDDMIYTFGNSASQQGNEFICPSTGKPCSCGQKSDGNTGDMKESGACSERYKHLSYSDVDGSKYNDRELIFPPELLLRRSFLSLSGFNGLKWYRPLSLQLVLELKSKYPDARLVIGNTEVGIEMRLKRMQYKALVSVAQIRNVASVGGNICTASPISDLNPLWMAAGAKFQIIDSKGNIRPVLAEDFFLGYRKVDLSSDEILLSIHLPWTRPFEFVKEFKQAHRRDDDIALVNAGMRVHLEKKDEEWLVSDASIVYGAVAAVSFLASKTKEFLIGKSWNKDLLGEALKVLEEDIFLREDAPGGMSWQYSHPIGDVMGSQDYDTVKHGAAVGSPEVQLCATLQVTGEAEYVDDMGMPPNGLHAALILSKKPHARIVSIDDSGAKTLPGFAGIFFAKDVPGDNHIGPVVADEELFASELVTCVGQVIGIVVADTHENAKLAAGKVHVEYAELHPVLSIEDALKFKSFHPGSEKQFLKGDVDLCFQLGACDRIIEGEVQVGGQEHFYLETQSSLVWTMDGGNEVHMISSTQAPQKHQKYVSHVLGLPMSKVICKTKRIGGGFGGKETRSAFIAAAASVPSYLLNRHVKLTLDRDVDMMITGQRHSFLGKYKVGFTNEGKVLALDLEIYNNAGNSLDLSLAILERAMFHSDNVYEIPNGRINGKVCFTNLPSNTAFRGFGGPQGMLIAENWIQRIAMELEKNPEEIREINFQSEGSILHYGQILEHCTLPELWNQLKLSCDFHRARAEVDDFNVHNPYLLKSGEFGYCSLVTVY
;
A
#
# COMPACT_ATOMS: atom_id res chain seq x y z
N MET A 1 -19.04 3.69 9.88
CA MET A 1 -19.83 4.08 8.70
C MET A 1 -20.87 5.15 9.02
N LEU A 2 -22.01 4.89 9.70
CA LEU A 2 -22.93 5.99 10.10
C LEU A 2 -22.33 6.92 11.17
N GLN A 3 -21.35 6.46 11.95
CA GLN A 3 -20.70 7.25 13.00
C GLN A 3 -19.64 8.24 12.46
N ASP A 4 -18.97 7.91 11.35
CA ASP A 4 -17.88 8.73 10.79
C ASP A 4 -18.42 9.86 9.92
N HIS A 5 -19.53 9.61 9.20
CA HIS A 5 -20.18 10.62 8.37
C HIS A 5 -20.79 11.77 9.19
N PHE A 6 -21.32 11.48 10.39
CA PHE A 6 -21.82 12.50 11.32
C PHE A 6 -20.70 13.27 12.04
N GLN A 7 -19.49 12.71 12.16
CA GLN A 7 -18.40 13.34 12.91
C GLN A 7 -17.82 14.57 12.21
N LEU A 8 -17.72 14.60 10.88
CA LEU A 8 -17.14 15.73 10.14
C LEU A 8 -18.18 16.72 9.62
N LEU A 9 -19.38 16.28 9.21
CA LEU A 9 -20.47 17.18 8.81
C LEU A 9 -20.97 18.05 9.99
N GLY A 10 -20.97 17.49 11.22
CA GLY A 10 -21.26 18.27 12.43
C GLY A 10 -20.19 19.30 12.81
N LEU A 11 -19.02 19.26 12.17
CA LEU A 11 -17.88 20.17 12.38
C LEU A 11 -17.75 21.22 11.26
N GLY A 12 -18.15 20.89 10.04
CA GLY A 12 -18.08 21.79 8.88
C GLY A 12 -19.04 22.98 8.96
N ASP A 13 -20.27 22.77 9.44
CA ASP A 13 -21.30 23.82 9.48
C ASP A 13 -21.20 24.76 10.68
N ILE A 14 -20.50 24.36 11.75
CA ILE A 14 -20.41 25.14 13.00
C ILE A 14 -18.94 25.20 13.44
N VAL A 15 -18.21 26.16 12.87
CA VAL A 15 -16.91 26.65 13.36
C VAL A 15 -15.77 25.62 13.26
N ILE A 16 -15.03 25.64 12.15
CA ILE A 16 -13.55 25.80 12.05
C ILE A 16 -13.21 25.92 10.52
N PRO A 17 -13.51 27.04 9.85
CA PRO A 17 -13.06 27.23 8.47
C PRO A 17 -11.54 27.40 8.37
N GLY A 18 -10.89 27.93 9.41
CA GLY A 18 -9.48 28.34 9.37
C GLY A 18 -8.45 27.19 9.30
N ILE A 19 -8.60 26.15 10.12
CA ILE A 19 -7.66 25.00 10.14
C ILE A 19 -7.84 24.15 8.88
N PHE A 20 -9.08 23.91 8.45
CA PHE A 20 -9.38 23.12 7.26
C PHE A 20 -9.02 23.85 5.97
N VAL A 21 -9.19 25.17 5.90
CA VAL A 21 -8.70 25.99 4.78
C VAL A 21 -7.16 26.07 4.81
N ALA A 22 -6.51 26.15 5.98
CA ALA A 22 -5.05 26.11 6.07
C ALA A 22 -4.46 24.76 5.64
N LEU A 23 -5.07 23.64 6.06
CA LEU A 23 -4.71 22.28 5.61
C LEU A 23 -5.00 22.10 4.11
N ALA A 24 -6.18 22.51 3.61
CA ALA A 24 -6.55 22.40 2.19
C ALA A 24 -5.69 23.27 1.27
N LEU A 25 -5.38 24.51 1.67
CA LEU A 25 -4.48 25.39 0.91
C LEU A 25 -3.04 24.85 0.92
N ARG A 26 -2.56 24.22 2.01
CA ARG A 26 -1.17 23.76 2.12
C ARG A 26 -0.91 22.33 1.65
N PHE A 27 -1.91 21.44 1.63
CA PHE A 27 -1.82 20.13 0.95
C PHE A 27 -1.46 20.27 -0.54
N ASP A 28 -1.58 21.48 -1.12
CA ASP A 28 -1.26 21.79 -2.51
C ASP A 28 -0.11 22.78 -2.73
N VAL A 29 0.09 23.79 -1.87
CA VAL A 29 1.22 24.73 -2.05
C VAL A 29 2.59 24.01 -1.96
N SER A 30 2.65 22.87 -1.28
CA SER A 30 3.80 21.96 -1.24
C SER A 30 3.86 20.99 -2.44
N ARG A 31 3.26 21.32 -3.59
CA ARG A 31 3.26 20.46 -4.78
C ARG A 31 3.86 21.17 -5.99
N GLY A 32 5.15 20.92 -6.23
CA GLY A 32 5.70 20.96 -7.57
C GLY A 32 4.99 19.92 -8.46
N LYS A 33 4.15 20.40 -9.39
CA LYS A 33 3.62 19.76 -10.62
C LYS A 33 3.06 18.32 -10.62
N GLU A 34 3.05 17.52 -9.55
CA GLU A 34 2.64 16.12 -9.65
C GLU A 34 1.23 15.76 -9.12
N SER A 35 0.38 15.36 -10.08
CA SER A 35 -0.93 14.67 -9.99
C SER A 35 -2.09 15.41 -9.28
N GLN A 36 -2.90 16.07 -10.11
CA GLN A 36 -4.10 16.85 -9.77
C GLN A 36 -5.40 16.05 -9.55
N TYR A 37 -5.33 14.74 -9.30
CA TYR A 37 -6.51 13.91 -9.16
C TYR A 37 -6.29 12.95 -8.00
N PHE A 38 -7.37 12.49 -7.34
CA PHE A 38 -7.37 11.45 -6.28
C PHE A 38 -6.98 11.91 -4.87
N LYS A 39 -7.97 11.98 -3.96
CA LYS A 39 -7.78 11.98 -2.49
C LYS A 39 -9.13 11.80 -1.81
N ILE A 40 -9.30 10.79 -0.94
CA ILE A 40 -10.47 10.76 -0.03
C ILE A 40 -10.11 10.17 1.32
N PRO A 41 -9.63 8.92 1.45
CA PRO A 41 -9.66 8.33 2.78
C PRO A 41 -8.45 8.75 3.62
N CYS A 42 -7.33 9.12 2.99
CA CYS A 42 -6.16 9.61 3.70
C CYS A 42 -6.40 10.99 4.33
N ASP A 43 -7.02 11.92 3.61
CA ASP A 43 -7.13 13.31 4.09
C ASP A 43 -8.09 13.39 5.30
N LEU A 44 -9.18 12.61 5.31
CA LEU A 44 -10.14 12.52 6.43
C LEU A 44 -9.51 11.84 7.68
N ASN A 45 -8.78 10.74 7.47
CA ASN A 45 -8.11 10.03 8.55
C ASN A 45 -6.94 10.84 9.13
N SER A 46 -6.14 11.47 8.27
CA SER A 46 -5.09 12.41 8.68
C SER A 46 -5.69 13.58 9.45
N THR A 47 -6.79 14.17 9.00
CA THR A 47 -7.44 15.28 9.73
C THR A 47 -7.95 14.85 11.11
N SER A 48 -8.43 13.62 11.23
CA SER A 48 -8.82 13.05 12.53
C SER A 48 -7.61 12.86 13.45
N ALA A 49 -6.46 12.41 12.92
CA ALA A 49 -5.20 12.31 13.66
C ALA A 49 -4.68 13.69 14.10
N ALA A 50 -4.78 14.71 13.23
CA ALA A 50 -4.43 16.09 13.54
C ALA A 50 -5.20 16.62 14.76
N ARG A 51 -6.50 16.37 14.82
CA ARG A 51 -7.32 16.82 15.95
C ARG A 51 -6.93 16.14 17.26
N VAL A 52 -6.61 14.84 17.25
CA VAL A 52 -6.16 14.15 18.47
C VAL A 52 -4.90 14.82 19.01
N LEU A 53 -3.95 15.17 18.14
CA LEU A 53 -2.74 15.91 18.51
C LEU A 53 -3.05 17.33 18.99
N LEU A 54 -3.98 18.04 18.33
CA LEU A 54 -4.34 19.42 18.66
C LEU A 54 -5.22 19.56 19.90
N SER A 55 -5.88 18.48 20.35
CA SER A 55 -6.59 18.44 21.63
C SER A 55 -5.63 18.33 22.84
N SER A 56 -4.32 18.20 22.59
CA SER A 56 -3.27 18.26 23.61
C SER A 56 -3.05 19.70 24.09
N GLN A 57 -2.72 19.86 25.38
CA GLN A 57 -2.43 21.18 25.95
C GLN A 57 -1.05 21.74 25.53
N THR A 58 -0.19 20.88 24.98
CA THR A 58 1.15 21.24 24.49
C THR A 58 1.25 20.98 23.00
N PRO A 59 2.01 21.81 22.23
CA PRO A 59 2.30 21.53 20.83
C PRO A 59 2.90 20.12 20.66
N PRO A 60 2.48 19.34 19.64
CA PRO A 60 3.04 18.01 19.38
C PRO A 60 4.51 18.08 18.93
N THR A 61 5.27 17.02 19.17
CA THR A 61 6.60 16.83 18.55
C THR A 61 6.47 16.24 17.14
N GLU A 62 7.52 16.33 16.30
CA GLU A 62 7.52 15.68 14.97
C GLU A 62 7.28 14.17 15.08
N GLN A 63 7.90 13.51 16.06
CA GLN A 63 7.70 12.08 16.32
C GLN A 63 6.23 11.76 16.63
N GLN A 64 5.54 12.58 17.43
CA GLN A 64 4.12 12.38 17.74
C GLN A 64 3.22 12.56 16.51
N ILE A 65 3.59 13.47 15.60
CA ILE A 65 2.92 13.63 14.30
C ILE A 65 3.07 12.36 13.47
N GLU A 66 4.28 11.84 13.32
CA GLU A 66 4.54 10.61 12.56
C GLU A 66 3.81 9.40 13.16
N GLU A 67 3.87 9.21 14.48
CA GLU A 67 3.17 8.14 15.20
C GLU A 67 1.65 8.20 14.99
N SER A 68 1.07 9.41 14.95
CA SER A 68 -0.37 9.59 14.68
C SER A 68 -0.78 9.25 13.24
N LEU A 69 0.17 9.32 12.31
CA LEU A 69 -0.04 9.06 10.88
C LEU A 69 0.29 7.61 10.49
N ALA A 70 0.97 6.84 11.34
CA ALA A 70 1.43 5.48 11.04
C ALA A 70 0.31 4.50 10.62
N GLY A 71 -0.90 4.67 11.15
CA GLY A 71 -2.09 3.86 10.78
C GLY A 71 -2.86 4.37 9.56
N ASN A 72 -2.39 5.44 8.90
CA ASN A 72 -3.08 6.07 7.77
C ASN A 72 -2.36 5.75 6.46
N LEU A 73 -3.09 5.19 5.51
CA LEU A 73 -2.55 4.90 4.18
C LEU A 73 -2.90 6.00 3.17
N CYS A 74 -1.90 6.51 2.44
CA CYS A 74 -2.08 7.36 1.27
C CYS A 74 -1.37 6.76 0.05
N ARG A 75 -2.10 6.58 -1.06
CA ARG A 75 -1.56 6.05 -2.32
C ARG A 75 -1.11 7.14 -3.31
N CYS A 76 -1.44 8.42 -3.04
CA CYS A 76 -1.30 9.49 -4.02
C CYS A 76 -0.14 10.44 -3.74
N THR A 77 0.09 10.82 -2.47
CA THR A 77 0.91 11.99 -2.12
C THR A 77 2.37 11.69 -1.81
N GLY A 78 2.72 10.42 -1.57
CA GLY A 78 4.02 10.07 -1.01
C GLY A 78 4.23 10.60 0.42
N TYR A 79 3.16 10.95 1.15
CA TYR A 79 3.11 11.47 2.53
C TYR A 79 3.79 12.80 2.82
N ARG A 80 4.87 13.17 2.12
CA ARG A 80 5.62 14.41 2.34
C ARG A 80 4.73 15.65 2.51
N PRO A 81 3.82 16.02 1.58
CA PRO A 81 3.00 17.21 1.74
C PRO A 81 2.01 17.12 2.91
N ILE A 82 1.69 15.91 3.38
CA ILE A 82 0.87 15.69 4.58
C ILE A 82 1.70 15.99 5.82
N ILE A 83 2.91 15.43 5.93
CA ILE A 83 3.82 15.68 7.06
C ILE A 83 4.18 17.16 7.15
N ASP A 84 4.52 17.79 6.03
CA ASP A 84 4.86 19.22 5.96
C ASP A 84 3.71 20.11 6.46
N ALA A 85 2.46 19.74 6.17
CA ALA A 85 1.29 20.47 6.66
C ALA A 85 1.10 20.34 8.19
N PHE A 86 1.53 19.24 8.81
CA PHE A 86 1.39 18.99 10.24
C PHE A 86 2.54 19.60 11.06
N ARG A 87 3.75 19.68 10.49
CA ARG A 87 4.93 20.27 11.13
C ARG A 87 4.71 21.71 11.61
N VAL A 88 3.80 22.45 10.99
CA VAL A 88 3.42 23.82 11.41
C VAL A 88 2.83 23.87 12.83
N PHE A 89 2.28 22.75 13.31
CA PHE A 89 1.76 22.64 14.66
C PHE A 89 2.81 22.13 15.66
N ALA A 90 4.00 21.74 15.21
CA ALA A 90 5.04 21.24 16.07
C ALA A 90 5.80 22.37 16.78
N GLU A 91 6.36 22.08 17.95
CA GLU A 91 7.41 22.91 18.56
C GLU A 91 8.69 22.78 17.71
N THR A 92 8.85 23.59 16.67
CA THR A 92 10.11 23.65 15.91
C THR A 92 10.97 24.82 16.37
N ASP A 93 12.24 24.52 16.67
CA ASP A 93 13.29 25.54 16.68
C ASP A 93 13.53 25.95 15.22
N ASP A 94 12.90 27.06 14.81
CA ASP A 94 12.92 27.57 13.44
C ASP A 94 14.33 27.90 12.92
N MET A 95 15.37 27.83 13.78
CA MET A 95 16.78 28.02 13.44
C MET A 95 17.29 27.10 12.33
N ILE A 96 16.69 25.91 12.13
CA ILE A 96 17.14 24.93 11.12
C ILE A 96 16.60 25.25 9.71
N TYR A 97 15.47 25.97 9.63
CA TYR A 97 14.82 26.34 8.36
C TYR A 97 15.23 27.73 7.86
N THR A 98 15.75 28.57 8.75
CA THR A 98 16.48 29.76 8.35
C THR A 98 17.95 29.42 8.18
N PHE A 99 18.45 29.34 6.95
CA PHE A 99 19.87 29.66 6.72
C PHE A 99 20.08 31.16 7.01
N GLY A 100 20.03 31.51 8.29
CA GLY A 100 20.44 32.78 8.82
C GLY A 100 21.94 32.72 9.04
N ASN A 101 22.69 33.50 8.27
CA ASN A 101 24.10 33.83 8.47
C ASN A 101 24.61 33.61 9.91
N SER A 102 25.20 32.45 10.18
CA SER A 102 26.00 32.24 11.37
C SER A 102 27.43 32.71 11.09
N ALA A 103 27.63 34.03 11.09
CA ALA A 103 28.96 34.64 11.25
C ALA A 103 28.85 36.11 11.66
N SER A 104 28.26 36.40 12.81
CA SER A 104 28.63 37.62 13.55
C SER A 104 29.90 37.35 14.36
N GLN A 105 31.05 37.31 13.69
CA GLN A 105 32.32 37.64 14.31
C GLN A 105 32.78 39.00 13.79
N GLN A 106 33.09 39.87 14.73
CA GLN A 106 33.58 41.23 14.55
C GLN A 106 34.88 41.26 13.72
N GLY A 107 34.99 42.20 12.77
CA GLY A 107 36.27 42.59 12.17
C GLY A 107 36.18 43.03 10.71
N ASN A 108 36.22 44.35 10.48
CA ASN A 108 36.23 44.99 9.16
C ASN A 108 37.45 44.60 8.30
N GLU A 109 37.22 44.16 7.06
CA GLU A 109 37.85 44.68 5.82
C GLU A 109 37.26 43.97 4.57
N PHE A 110 36.70 44.72 3.62
CA PHE A 110 36.16 44.17 2.37
C PHE A 110 37.29 43.71 1.44
N ILE A 111 37.33 42.43 1.11
CA ILE A 111 38.35 41.82 0.23
C ILE A 111 37.82 41.76 -1.21
N CYS A 112 38.60 42.30 -2.16
CA CYS A 112 38.19 42.38 -3.56
C CYS A 112 38.19 40.99 -4.25
N PRO A 113 37.09 40.58 -4.91
CA PRO A 113 36.97 39.25 -5.55
C PRO A 113 38.00 38.99 -6.66
N SER A 114 38.55 40.03 -7.29
CA SER A 114 39.49 39.88 -8.41
C SER A 114 40.96 39.74 -7.99
N THR A 115 41.31 40.10 -6.75
CA THR A 115 42.72 40.16 -6.30
C THR A 115 42.98 39.53 -4.93
N GLY A 116 41.94 39.20 -4.16
CA GLY A 116 42.06 38.50 -2.89
C GLY A 116 42.72 39.30 -1.76
N LYS A 117 42.71 40.65 -1.81
CA LYS A 117 43.21 41.54 -0.73
C LYS A 117 42.21 42.65 -0.35
N PRO A 118 42.32 43.26 0.85
CA PRO A 118 41.45 44.35 1.29
C PRO A 118 41.46 45.56 0.34
N CYS A 119 40.29 46.06 -0.07
CA CYS A 119 40.11 47.20 -0.99
C CYS A 119 39.17 48.26 -0.40
N SER A 120 39.57 49.52 -0.46
CA SER A 120 38.80 50.68 0.02
C SER A 120 37.73 51.20 -0.94
N CYS A 121 37.28 50.36 -1.88
CA CYS A 121 36.39 50.73 -2.98
C CYS A 121 34.89 50.83 -2.61
N GLY A 122 34.51 50.88 -1.32
CA GLY A 122 33.11 50.96 -0.91
C GLY A 122 32.84 51.85 0.30
N GLN A 123 32.55 53.13 0.07
CA GLN A 123 31.27 53.80 0.39
C GLN A 123 31.40 55.33 0.45
N LYS A 124 30.49 56.04 -0.23
CA LYS A 124 29.63 57.11 0.34
C LYS A 124 28.59 57.56 -0.69
N SER A 125 27.34 57.60 -0.26
CA SER A 125 26.16 58.17 -0.92
C SER A 125 26.24 59.70 -0.97
N ASP A 126 25.64 60.32 -1.99
CA ASP A 126 24.70 61.45 -1.81
C ASP A 126 24.03 61.88 -3.13
N GLY A 127 22.70 62.02 -3.07
CA GLY A 127 21.98 63.14 -3.70
C GLY A 127 21.51 63.06 -5.16
N ASN A 128 20.19 63.04 -5.30
CA ASN A 128 19.35 63.71 -6.32
C ASN A 128 18.99 63.07 -7.68
N THR A 129 17.66 62.93 -7.84
CA THR A 129 16.76 63.21 -8.98
C THR A 129 17.02 62.60 -10.37
N GLY A 130 15.99 61.93 -10.90
CA GLY A 130 15.71 61.92 -12.35
C GLY A 130 15.22 60.58 -12.90
N ASP A 131 14.07 60.62 -13.57
CA ASP A 131 13.53 59.55 -14.41
C ASP A 131 14.58 58.89 -15.31
N MET A 132 14.56 57.55 -15.40
CA MET A 132 14.89 56.83 -16.64
C MET A 132 14.34 55.40 -16.61
N LYS A 133 13.57 55.07 -17.65
CA LYS A 133 13.17 53.71 -18.00
C LYS A 133 14.41 52.91 -18.39
N GLU A 134 14.63 51.77 -17.76
CA GLU A 134 15.37 50.67 -18.39
C GLU A 134 14.64 49.33 -18.17
N SER A 135 14.29 48.75 -19.31
CA SER A 135 13.90 47.37 -19.50
C SER A 135 15.09 46.46 -19.17
N GLY A 136 14.93 45.62 -18.16
CA GLY A 136 15.83 44.51 -17.86
C GLY A 136 15.02 43.43 -17.18
N ALA A 137 14.77 42.32 -17.89
CA ALA A 137 14.20 41.11 -17.32
C ALA A 137 15.19 40.58 -16.27
N CYS A 138 15.03 41.01 -15.02
CA CYS A 138 15.70 40.39 -13.90
C CYS A 138 14.92 39.10 -13.61
N SER A 139 15.51 37.95 -13.93
CA SER A 139 15.03 36.68 -13.42
C SER A 139 15.13 36.75 -11.89
N GLU A 140 14.03 37.07 -11.22
CA GLU A 140 13.88 36.87 -9.79
C GLU A 140 13.96 35.36 -9.53
N ARG A 141 15.18 34.81 -9.45
CA ARG A 141 15.41 33.57 -8.71
C ARG A 141 15.18 33.93 -7.24
N TYR A 142 13.93 33.81 -6.79
CA TYR A 142 13.55 34.23 -5.44
C TYR A 142 13.08 33.08 -4.55
N LYS A 143 13.55 33.23 -3.31
CA LYS A 143 13.36 32.53 -2.03
C LYS A 143 12.46 31.30 -1.95
N HIS A 144 13.07 30.29 -1.35
CA HIS A 144 12.48 29.28 -0.48
C HIS A 144 11.23 29.81 0.25
N LEU A 145 10.07 29.18 0.03
CA LEU A 145 8.91 29.37 0.90
C LEU A 145 9.29 28.82 2.27
N SER A 146 9.46 29.70 3.26
CA SER A 146 9.61 29.31 4.66
C SER A 146 8.23 28.99 5.22
N TYR A 147 8.07 27.80 5.79
CA TYR A 147 6.79 27.29 6.29
C TYR A 147 6.22 28.07 7.50
N SER A 148 7.03 28.97 8.08
CA SER A 148 6.83 29.70 9.34
C SER A 148 5.97 30.97 9.28
N ASP A 149 5.43 31.37 8.11
CA ASP A 149 4.63 32.61 8.00
C ASP A 149 3.20 32.51 8.59
N VAL A 150 2.80 31.36 9.16
CA VAL A 150 1.49 31.19 9.81
C VAL A 150 1.66 30.61 11.21
N ASP A 151 1.30 31.43 12.20
CA ASP A 151 1.23 31.07 13.62
C ASP A 151 0.02 30.15 13.89
N GLY A 152 0.30 28.87 14.15
CA GLY A 152 -0.69 27.84 14.47
C GLY A 152 -1.45 28.07 15.78
N SER A 153 -0.95 28.93 16.67
CA SER A 153 -1.58 29.22 17.96
C SER A 153 -2.93 29.95 17.85
N LYS A 154 -3.23 30.57 16.69
CA LYS A 154 -4.48 31.30 16.43
C LYS A 154 -5.73 30.42 16.32
N TYR A 155 -5.58 29.09 16.33
CA TYR A 155 -6.67 28.15 16.07
C TYR A 155 -7.16 27.38 17.31
N ASN A 156 -6.62 27.66 18.51
CA ASN A 156 -6.88 26.87 19.73
C ASN A 156 -8.19 27.20 20.47
N ASP A 157 -8.92 28.25 20.09
CA ASP A 157 -9.92 28.84 20.99
C ASP A 157 -11.36 28.31 20.88
N ARG A 158 -11.67 27.33 20.01
CA ARG A 158 -13.07 26.87 19.82
C ARG A 158 -13.22 25.38 19.50
N GLU A 159 -12.97 24.52 20.48
CA GLU A 159 -13.33 23.10 20.39
C GLU A 159 -14.81 22.82 20.73
N LEU A 160 -15.35 21.71 20.22
CA LEU A 160 -16.65 21.21 20.67
C LEU A 160 -16.59 20.78 22.14
N ILE A 161 -17.55 21.25 22.94
CA ILE A 161 -17.69 20.82 24.33
C ILE A 161 -17.98 19.32 24.40
N PHE A 162 -17.44 18.64 25.42
CA PHE A 162 -17.86 17.28 25.73
C PHE A 162 -19.36 17.30 26.11
N PRO A 163 -20.24 16.51 25.45
CA PRO A 163 -21.68 16.55 25.73
C PRO A 163 -21.97 16.26 27.22
N PRO A 164 -22.48 17.23 28.01
CA PRO A 164 -22.65 17.05 29.46
C PRO A 164 -23.58 15.90 29.83
N GLU A 165 -24.55 15.57 28.96
CA GLU A 165 -25.45 14.44 29.14
C GLU A 165 -24.71 13.10 29.24
N LEU A 166 -23.59 12.93 28.52
CA LEU A 166 -22.82 11.69 28.55
C LEU A 166 -22.08 11.49 29.88
N LEU A 167 -21.77 12.56 30.63
CA LEU A 167 -21.19 12.45 31.97
C LEU A 167 -22.17 11.86 32.99
N LEU A 168 -23.48 11.99 32.73
CA LEU A 168 -24.55 11.55 33.63
C LEU A 168 -25.05 10.12 33.34
N ARG A 169 -24.71 9.53 32.19
CA ARG A 169 -25.21 8.22 31.77
C ARG A 169 -24.32 7.06 32.27
N ARG A 170 -24.84 6.23 33.18
CA ARG A 170 -24.25 4.93 33.59
C ARG A 170 -25.33 3.85 33.66
N SER A 171 -25.55 3.14 32.57
CA SER A 171 -26.60 2.11 32.49
C SER A 171 -26.08 0.80 31.92
N PHE A 172 -26.54 -0.31 32.51
CA PHE A 172 -26.38 -1.64 31.93
C PHE A 172 -27.15 -1.68 30.60
N LEU A 173 -26.50 -2.13 29.54
CA LEU A 173 -27.12 -2.21 28.22
C LEU A 173 -27.29 -3.66 27.80
N SER A 174 -28.49 -4.00 27.31
CA SER A 174 -28.76 -5.28 26.63
C SER A 174 -29.47 -4.98 25.33
N LEU A 175 -28.80 -5.26 24.22
CA LEU A 175 -29.32 -5.07 22.87
C LEU A 175 -29.51 -6.42 22.19
N SER A 176 -30.46 -6.47 21.27
CA SER A 176 -30.64 -7.59 20.36
C SER A 176 -30.38 -7.09 18.94
N GLY A 177 -29.39 -7.69 18.28
CA GLY A 177 -29.06 -7.45 16.89
C GLY A 177 -29.74 -8.46 15.95
N PHE A 178 -29.36 -8.37 14.68
CA PHE A 178 -29.81 -9.31 13.65
C PHE A 178 -29.42 -10.76 13.96
N ASN A 179 -30.18 -11.72 13.43
CA ASN A 179 -29.99 -13.16 13.63
C ASN A 179 -29.96 -13.62 15.11
N GLY A 180 -30.60 -12.86 16.00
CA GLY A 180 -30.68 -13.21 17.42
C GLY A 180 -29.41 -12.93 18.22
N LEU A 181 -28.42 -12.22 17.65
CA LEU A 181 -27.22 -11.79 18.35
C LEU A 181 -27.59 -10.94 19.57
N LYS A 182 -27.07 -11.29 20.74
CA LYS A 182 -27.21 -10.48 21.96
C LYS A 182 -25.93 -9.70 22.23
N TRP A 183 -26.08 -8.42 22.56
CA TRP A 183 -24.97 -7.57 22.98
C TRP A 183 -25.22 -7.05 24.38
N TYR A 184 -24.26 -7.27 25.28
CA TYR A 184 -24.33 -6.85 26.68
C TYR A 184 -23.22 -5.84 27.00
N ARG A 185 -23.54 -4.82 27.80
CA ARG A 185 -22.57 -3.91 28.42
C ARG A 185 -22.71 -3.96 29.94
N PRO A 186 -22.06 -4.93 30.61
CA PRO A 186 -22.01 -4.99 32.07
C PRO A 186 -21.30 -3.76 32.66
N LEU A 187 -21.66 -3.41 33.90
CA LEU A 187 -21.07 -2.29 34.65
C LEU A 187 -20.15 -2.74 35.80
N SER A 188 -20.07 -4.05 36.05
CA SER A 188 -19.26 -4.63 37.12
C SER A 188 -18.69 -5.97 36.68
N LEU A 189 -17.56 -6.36 37.28
CA LEU A 189 -16.94 -7.67 37.07
C LEU A 189 -17.93 -8.81 37.38
N GLN A 190 -18.70 -8.68 38.46
CA GLN A 190 -19.71 -9.68 38.85
C GLN A 190 -20.71 -9.97 37.72
N LEU A 191 -21.20 -8.93 37.05
CA LEU A 191 -22.12 -9.10 35.92
C LEU A 191 -21.44 -9.73 34.69
N VAL A 192 -20.13 -9.47 34.48
CA VAL A 192 -19.36 -10.14 33.43
C VAL A 192 -19.31 -11.64 33.71
N LEU A 193 -18.98 -12.03 34.94
CA LEU A 193 -18.89 -13.43 35.37
C LEU A 193 -20.24 -14.15 35.29
N GLU A 194 -21.33 -13.50 35.70
CA GLU A 194 -22.70 -14.03 35.55
C GLU A 194 -23.08 -14.23 34.08
N LEU A 195 -22.77 -13.26 33.21
CA LEU A 195 -23.00 -13.38 31.77
C LEU A 195 -22.16 -14.49 31.16
N LYS A 196 -20.93 -14.70 31.64
CA LYS A 196 -20.06 -15.78 31.17
C LYS A 196 -20.56 -17.15 31.62
N SER A 197 -21.06 -17.25 32.84
CA SER A 197 -21.74 -18.45 33.35
C SER A 197 -22.99 -18.77 32.53
N LYS A 198 -23.80 -17.75 32.22
CA LYS A 198 -25.03 -17.90 31.42
C LYS A 198 -24.77 -18.18 29.95
N TYR A 199 -23.70 -17.62 29.39
CA TYR A 199 -23.30 -17.75 28.00
C TYR A 199 -21.80 -18.11 27.91
N PRO A 200 -21.44 -19.39 28.12
CA PRO A 200 -20.04 -19.81 28.13
C PRO A 200 -19.32 -19.53 26.81
N ASP A 201 -20.03 -19.59 25.68
CA ASP A 201 -19.49 -19.27 24.35
C ASP A 201 -19.46 -17.77 24.02
N ALA A 202 -19.92 -16.89 24.91
CA ALA A 202 -19.97 -15.46 24.64
C ALA A 202 -18.55 -14.90 24.44
N ARG A 203 -18.33 -14.13 23.38
CA ARG A 203 -17.03 -13.46 23.19
C ARG A 203 -17.00 -12.15 23.96
N LEU A 204 -15.90 -11.94 24.68
CA LEU A 204 -15.61 -10.65 25.29
C LEU A 204 -15.09 -9.69 24.22
N VAL A 205 -15.61 -8.48 24.19
CA VAL A 205 -15.25 -7.43 23.24
C VAL A 205 -14.79 -6.20 24.00
N ILE A 206 -13.62 -5.70 23.63
CA ILE A 206 -13.13 -4.38 24.06
C ILE A 206 -12.97 -3.52 22.81
N GLY A 207 -11.93 -3.79 22.03
CA GLY A 207 -11.62 -3.05 20.80
C GLY A 207 -12.28 -3.50 19.52
N ASN A 208 -12.81 -4.72 19.52
CA ASN A 208 -13.34 -5.38 18.32
C ASN A 208 -12.32 -5.55 17.16
N THR A 209 -11.03 -5.33 17.40
CA THR A 209 -9.97 -5.39 16.37
C THR A 209 -9.66 -6.81 15.89
N GLU A 210 -9.98 -7.85 16.67
CA GLU A 210 -9.94 -9.25 16.22
C GLU A 210 -11.35 -9.79 15.95
N VAL A 211 -12.29 -9.64 16.90
CA VAL A 211 -13.66 -10.16 16.74
C VAL A 211 -14.35 -9.60 15.49
N GLY A 212 -14.11 -8.32 15.16
CA GLY A 212 -14.61 -7.72 13.93
C GLY A 212 -14.04 -8.37 12.66
N ILE A 213 -12.75 -8.73 12.67
CA ILE A 213 -12.08 -9.45 11.57
C ILE A 213 -12.61 -10.89 11.47
N GLU A 214 -12.79 -11.57 12.60
CA GLU A 214 -13.37 -12.91 12.64
C GLU A 214 -14.79 -12.93 12.06
N MET A 215 -15.62 -11.96 12.44
CA MET A 215 -17.00 -11.86 11.94
C MET A 215 -17.05 -11.46 10.47
N ARG A 216 -16.21 -10.49 10.04
CA ARG A 216 -16.24 -9.96 8.68
C ARG A 216 -15.51 -10.85 7.67
N LEU A 217 -14.24 -11.17 7.92
CA LEU A 217 -13.38 -11.89 6.97
C LEU A 217 -13.45 -13.41 7.15
N LYS A 218 -13.48 -13.89 8.40
CA LYS A 218 -13.56 -15.35 8.69
C LYS A 218 -15.00 -15.88 8.79
N ARG A 219 -16.00 -15.00 8.68
CA ARG A 219 -17.45 -15.30 8.73
C ARG A 219 -17.89 -16.06 9.98
N MET A 220 -17.20 -15.85 11.10
CA MET A 220 -17.57 -16.45 12.38
C MET A 220 -18.87 -15.84 12.92
N GLN A 221 -19.75 -16.70 13.44
CA GLN A 221 -21.06 -16.30 13.97
C GLN A 221 -21.04 -16.42 15.49
N TYR A 222 -21.41 -15.34 16.18
CA TYR A 222 -21.49 -15.29 17.64
C TYR A 222 -22.93 -15.07 18.09
N LYS A 223 -23.35 -15.80 19.12
CA LYS A 223 -24.70 -15.66 19.71
C LYS A 223 -24.77 -14.54 20.76
N ALA A 224 -23.69 -14.32 21.48
CA ALA A 224 -23.59 -13.31 22.53
C ALA A 224 -22.22 -12.63 22.50
N LEU A 225 -22.22 -11.30 22.58
CA LEU A 225 -21.04 -10.45 22.72
C LEU A 225 -21.16 -9.64 24.00
N VAL A 226 -20.08 -9.59 24.79
CA VAL A 226 -20.04 -8.88 26.07
C VAL A 226 -18.98 -7.79 25.99
N SER A 227 -19.41 -6.53 25.96
CA SER A 227 -18.55 -5.36 25.98
C SER A 227 -18.09 -5.06 27.41
N VAL A 228 -16.85 -5.41 27.73
CA VAL A 228 -16.34 -5.39 29.12
C VAL A 228 -15.70 -4.07 29.52
N ALA A 229 -15.17 -3.30 28.57
CA ALA A 229 -14.55 -2.00 28.85
C ALA A 229 -14.57 -1.11 27.59
N GLN A 230 -14.45 0.20 27.81
CA GLN A 230 -14.20 1.18 26.75
C GLN A 230 -12.83 1.81 27.00
N ILE A 231 -11.93 1.68 26.03
CA ILE A 231 -10.60 2.28 26.04
C ILE A 231 -10.49 3.29 24.90
N ARG A 232 -9.73 4.37 25.12
CA ARG A 232 -9.62 5.48 24.16
C ARG A 232 -9.02 5.03 22.83
N ASN A 233 -7.99 4.18 22.89
CA ASN A 233 -7.37 3.54 21.74
C ASN A 233 -7.76 2.06 21.74
N VAL A 234 -8.30 1.58 20.64
CA VAL A 234 -9.28 0.49 20.65
C VAL A 234 -8.75 -0.89 21.09
N ALA A 235 -7.47 -1.25 20.90
CA ALA A 235 -6.98 -2.59 21.25
C ALA A 235 -6.64 -2.79 22.75
N SER A 236 -6.97 -3.97 23.30
CA SER A 236 -6.69 -4.32 24.71
C SER A 236 -5.59 -5.38 24.85
N VAL A 237 -4.74 -5.26 25.87
CA VAL A 237 -3.68 -6.25 26.18
C VAL A 237 -4.27 -7.66 26.40
N GLY A 238 -5.33 -7.78 27.19
CA GLY A 238 -5.98 -9.07 27.43
C GLY A 238 -6.57 -9.70 26.16
N GLY A 239 -7.10 -8.87 25.26
CA GLY A 239 -7.55 -9.31 23.93
C GLY A 239 -6.40 -9.84 23.07
N ASN A 240 -5.24 -9.18 23.06
CA ASN A 240 -4.05 -9.65 22.33
C ASN A 240 -3.57 -11.02 22.86
N ILE A 241 -3.48 -11.17 24.19
CA ILE A 241 -3.07 -12.42 24.84
C ILE A 241 -4.08 -13.55 24.53
N CYS A 242 -5.37 -13.32 24.79
CA CYS A 242 -6.40 -14.36 24.64
C CYS A 242 -6.68 -14.71 23.17
N THR A 243 -6.34 -13.84 22.22
CA THR A 243 -6.40 -14.17 20.78
C THR A 243 -5.39 -15.26 20.43
N ALA A 244 -4.25 -15.33 21.14
CA ALA A 244 -3.17 -16.30 20.92
C ALA A 244 -2.77 -16.41 19.45
N SER A 245 -2.62 -15.25 18.79
CA SER A 245 -2.14 -15.19 17.43
C SER A 245 -0.67 -15.64 17.40
N PRO A 246 -0.27 -16.54 16.48
CA PRO A 246 1.13 -16.96 16.34
C PRO A 246 2.10 -15.80 16.09
N ILE A 247 1.59 -14.74 15.47
CA ILE A 247 2.29 -13.52 15.06
C ILE A 247 2.10 -12.36 16.05
N SER A 248 1.65 -12.63 17.29
CA SER A 248 1.53 -11.58 18.30
C SER A 248 2.91 -11.03 18.67
N ASP A 249 3.08 -9.71 18.65
CA ASP A 249 4.33 -9.04 19.07
C ASP A 249 4.52 -9.06 20.60
N LEU A 250 3.44 -9.19 21.38
CA LEU A 250 3.53 -9.12 22.84
C LEU A 250 3.67 -10.49 23.50
N ASN A 251 3.10 -11.55 22.92
CA ASN A 251 3.10 -12.87 23.57
C ASN A 251 4.53 -13.44 23.79
N PRO A 252 5.46 -13.38 22.81
CA PRO A 252 6.83 -13.80 23.03
C PRO A 252 7.51 -13.00 24.15
N LEU A 253 7.25 -11.69 24.23
CA LEU A 253 7.80 -10.82 25.27
C LEU A 253 7.24 -11.18 26.66
N TRP A 254 5.94 -11.42 26.79
CA TRP A 254 5.32 -11.84 28.05
C TRP A 254 5.87 -13.17 28.56
N MET A 255 6.07 -14.13 27.65
CA MET A 255 6.69 -15.42 27.97
C MET A 255 8.15 -15.24 28.39
N ALA A 256 8.95 -14.48 27.63
CA ALA A 256 10.36 -14.27 27.92
C ALA A 256 10.59 -13.57 29.26
N ALA A 257 9.74 -12.58 29.58
CA ALA A 257 9.77 -11.82 30.83
C ALA A 257 9.26 -12.62 32.05
N GLY A 258 8.73 -13.83 31.87
CA GLY A 258 8.18 -14.64 32.97
C GLY A 258 6.90 -14.05 33.58
N ALA A 259 6.05 -13.43 32.76
CA ALA A 259 4.79 -12.87 33.20
C ALA A 259 3.85 -13.95 33.77
N LYS A 260 3.05 -13.57 34.78
CA LYS A 260 2.00 -14.42 35.37
C LYS A 260 0.63 -13.85 35.05
N PHE A 261 -0.23 -14.65 34.44
CA PHE A 261 -1.60 -14.29 34.13
C PHE A 261 -2.53 -14.73 35.27
N GLN A 262 -3.35 -13.81 35.77
CA GLN A 262 -4.36 -14.10 36.78
C GLN A 262 -5.68 -14.39 36.07
N ILE A 263 -6.19 -15.61 36.23
CA ILE A 263 -7.42 -16.08 35.62
C ILE A 263 -8.48 -16.17 36.71
N ILE A 264 -9.68 -15.66 36.44
CA ILE A 264 -10.82 -15.73 37.37
C ILE A 264 -11.95 -16.55 36.76
N ASP A 265 -12.53 -17.45 37.55
CA ASP A 265 -13.71 -18.22 37.14
C ASP A 265 -15.02 -17.47 37.44
N SER A 266 -16.13 -18.03 36.96
CA SER A 266 -17.47 -17.47 37.18
C SER A 266 -17.92 -17.42 38.65
N LYS A 267 -17.22 -18.12 39.55
CA LYS A 267 -17.46 -18.16 41.00
C LYS A 267 -16.56 -17.17 41.77
N GLY A 268 -15.63 -16.52 41.08
CA GLY A 268 -14.69 -15.57 41.66
C GLY A 268 -13.39 -16.18 42.18
N ASN A 269 -13.12 -17.47 41.92
CA ASN A 269 -11.84 -18.08 42.28
C ASN A 269 -10.76 -17.62 41.29
N ILE A 270 -9.57 -17.28 41.82
CA ILE A 270 -8.44 -16.82 41.00
C ILE A 270 -7.33 -17.87 41.00
N ARG A 271 -6.82 -18.19 39.81
CA ARG A 271 -5.63 -19.02 39.63
C ARG A 271 -4.55 -18.29 38.82
N PRO A 272 -3.27 -18.31 39.26
CA PRO A 272 -2.16 -17.81 38.47
C PRO A 272 -1.70 -18.87 37.46
N VAL A 273 -1.32 -18.44 36.25
CA VAL A 273 -0.72 -19.26 35.21
C VAL A 273 0.51 -18.53 34.65
N LEU A 274 1.61 -19.24 34.40
CA LEU A 274 2.77 -18.65 33.74
C LEU A 274 2.46 -18.42 32.25
N ALA A 275 2.95 -17.33 31.69
CA ALA A 275 2.72 -17.01 30.28
C ALA A 275 3.18 -18.14 29.33
N GLU A 276 4.24 -18.86 29.68
CA GLU A 276 4.75 -20.00 28.89
C GLU A 276 3.79 -21.20 28.85
N ASP A 277 3.00 -21.42 29.91
CA ASP A 277 2.05 -22.53 30.02
C ASP A 277 0.65 -22.17 29.47
N PHE A 278 0.40 -20.88 29.20
CA PHE A 278 -0.93 -20.40 28.85
C PHE A 278 -1.33 -20.69 27.39
N PHE A 279 -0.37 -20.82 26.47
CA PHE A 279 -0.63 -20.98 25.04
C PHE A 279 -0.58 -22.46 24.64
N LEU A 280 -1.75 -23.07 24.45
CA LEU A 280 -1.90 -24.52 24.29
C LEU A 280 -1.87 -25.01 22.83
N GLY A 281 -2.05 -24.10 21.86
CA GLY A 281 -2.10 -24.41 20.43
C GLY A 281 -2.58 -23.24 19.59
N TYR A 282 -2.74 -23.46 18.28
CA TYR A 282 -3.17 -22.41 17.35
C TYR A 282 -4.45 -21.71 17.82
N ARG A 283 -4.34 -20.45 18.23
CA ARG A 283 -5.43 -19.63 18.79
C ARG A 283 -6.18 -20.31 19.95
N LYS A 284 -5.48 -21.13 20.74
CA LYS A 284 -6.01 -21.86 21.88
C LYS A 284 -5.20 -21.53 23.14
N VAL A 285 -5.92 -21.18 24.21
CA VAL A 285 -5.34 -20.79 25.50
C VAL A 285 -5.87 -21.64 26.64
N ASP A 286 -5.17 -21.63 27.77
CA ASP A 286 -5.57 -22.27 29.02
C ASP A 286 -6.65 -21.47 29.76
N LEU A 287 -7.83 -21.38 29.14
CA LEU A 287 -9.06 -20.83 29.75
C LEU A 287 -10.20 -21.83 29.57
N SER A 288 -10.89 -22.15 30.66
CA SER A 288 -12.20 -22.82 30.59
C SER A 288 -13.26 -21.87 30.02
N SER A 289 -14.42 -22.41 29.65
CA SER A 289 -15.52 -21.61 29.07
C SER A 289 -16.14 -20.61 30.04
N ASP A 290 -15.96 -20.81 31.35
CA ASP A 290 -16.46 -19.94 32.42
C ASP A 290 -15.38 -19.06 33.06
N GLU A 291 -14.16 -19.11 32.53
CA GLU A 291 -13.02 -18.31 32.96
C GLU A 291 -12.77 -17.08 32.08
N ILE A 292 -12.13 -16.07 32.67
CA ILE A 292 -11.63 -14.89 31.96
C ILE A 292 -10.23 -14.52 32.47
N LEU A 293 -9.43 -13.89 31.60
CA LEU A 293 -8.18 -13.24 32.01
C LEU A 293 -8.51 -11.96 32.79
N LEU A 294 -8.18 -11.94 34.09
CA LEU A 294 -8.45 -10.83 35.00
C LEU A 294 -7.36 -9.75 34.95
N SER A 295 -6.10 -10.17 35.08
CA SER A 295 -4.95 -9.26 35.14
C SER A 295 -3.64 -9.96 34.78
N ILE A 296 -2.60 -9.17 34.56
CA ILE A 296 -1.25 -9.61 34.22
C ILE A 296 -0.30 -9.08 35.29
N HIS A 297 0.56 -9.96 35.80
CA HIS A 297 1.63 -9.61 36.70
C HIS A 297 2.96 -9.76 35.97
N LEU A 298 3.60 -8.63 35.66
CA LEU A 298 4.92 -8.57 35.06
C LEU A 298 5.97 -8.34 36.16
N PRO A 299 6.97 -9.23 36.32
CA PRO A 299 8.01 -9.02 37.31
C PRO A 299 8.94 -7.86 36.92
N TRP A 300 9.45 -7.14 37.91
CA TRP A 300 10.55 -6.19 37.71
C TRP A 300 11.85 -6.94 37.41
N THR A 301 12.66 -6.39 36.51
CA THR A 301 13.99 -6.92 36.21
C THR A 301 14.91 -6.85 37.44
N ARG A 302 15.67 -7.91 37.68
CA ARG A 302 16.73 -7.95 38.68
C ARG A 302 17.96 -7.16 38.21
N PRO A 303 18.91 -6.83 39.10
CA PRO A 303 20.23 -6.36 38.69
C PRO A 303 20.87 -7.35 37.71
N PHE A 304 21.46 -6.84 36.62
CA PHE A 304 22.07 -7.66 35.55
C PHE A 304 21.09 -8.61 34.83
N GLU A 305 19.79 -8.31 34.88
CA GLU A 305 18.78 -8.93 34.05
C GLU A 305 18.39 -8.00 32.91
N PHE A 306 18.41 -8.52 31.70
CA PHE A 306 18.13 -7.78 30.48
C PHE A 306 17.02 -8.48 29.73
N VAL A 307 16.02 -7.70 29.29
CA VAL A 307 14.92 -8.15 28.44
C VAL A 307 14.93 -7.29 27.19
N LYS A 308 14.76 -7.91 26.01
CA LYS A 308 14.67 -7.20 24.74
C LYS A 308 13.76 -7.89 23.75
N GLU A 309 13.02 -7.08 23.01
CA GLU A 309 12.14 -7.48 21.92
C GLU A 309 12.79 -7.25 20.55
N PHE A 310 12.37 -8.06 19.57
CA PHE A 310 12.75 -7.95 18.18
C PHE A 310 11.54 -8.21 17.29
N LYS A 311 11.44 -7.51 16.15
CA LYS A 311 10.41 -7.70 15.14
C LYS A 311 10.99 -7.46 13.76
N GLN A 312 10.67 -8.35 12.82
CA GLN A 312 10.88 -8.19 11.39
C GLN A 312 9.53 -8.31 10.68
N ALA A 313 9.24 -7.42 9.74
CA ALA A 313 8.01 -7.38 8.94
C ALA A 313 8.33 -6.87 7.52
N HIS A 314 7.35 -6.83 6.61
CA HIS A 314 7.59 -6.25 5.27
C HIS A 314 7.67 -4.72 5.33
N ARG A 315 6.94 -4.11 6.26
CA ARG A 315 7.00 -2.69 6.59
C ARG A 315 7.29 -2.51 8.08
N ARG A 316 7.99 -1.44 8.42
CA ARG A 316 8.33 -1.09 9.81
C ARG A 316 7.08 -0.93 10.69
N ASP A 317 6.14 -0.13 10.23
CA ASP A 317 4.95 0.25 11.00
C ASP A 317 3.70 -0.47 10.49
N ASP A 318 2.76 -0.73 11.41
CA ASP A 318 1.42 -1.28 11.13
C ASP A 318 1.45 -2.49 10.16
N ASP A 319 2.31 -3.46 10.46
CA ASP A 319 2.45 -4.70 9.70
C ASP A 319 2.54 -5.92 10.62
N ILE A 320 2.15 -7.06 10.07
CA ILE A 320 2.25 -8.37 10.72
C ILE A 320 3.72 -8.80 10.74
N ALA A 321 4.18 -9.34 11.87
CA ALA A 321 5.52 -9.87 11.98
C ALA A 321 5.72 -11.09 11.06
N LEU A 322 6.80 -11.07 10.27
CA LEU A 322 7.37 -12.24 9.62
C LEU A 322 8.02 -13.16 10.65
N VAL A 323 8.79 -12.56 11.56
CA VAL A 323 9.34 -13.17 12.77
C VAL A 323 9.41 -12.09 13.83
N ASN A 324 9.10 -12.43 15.08
CA ASN A 324 9.36 -11.58 16.23
C ASN A 324 9.91 -12.42 17.37
N ALA A 325 10.52 -11.78 18.36
CA ALA A 325 11.09 -12.46 19.50
C ALA A 325 11.03 -11.61 20.78
N GLY A 326 10.89 -12.30 21.90
CA GLY A 326 11.19 -11.78 23.23
C GLY A 326 12.37 -12.56 23.79
N MET A 327 13.40 -11.87 24.25
CA MET A 327 14.60 -12.48 24.81
C MET A 327 14.89 -11.91 26.18
N ARG A 328 15.21 -12.77 27.13
CA ARG A 328 15.65 -12.41 28.49
C ARG A 328 16.91 -13.17 28.84
N VAL A 329 17.85 -12.48 29.48
CA VAL A 329 19.02 -13.09 30.09
C VAL A 329 19.29 -12.45 31.45
N HIS A 330 19.69 -13.25 32.42
CA HIS A 330 20.20 -12.79 33.71
C HIS A 330 21.65 -13.25 33.85
N LEU A 331 22.52 -12.30 34.18
CA LEU A 331 23.95 -12.51 34.24
C LEU A 331 24.44 -12.43 35.69
N GLU A 332 25.36 -13.31 36.05
CA GLU A 332 26.04 -13.29 37.34
C GLU A 332 27.54 -13.20 37.14
N LYS A 333 28.19 -12.34 37.93
CA LYS A 333 29.65 -12.21 37.88
C LYS A 333 30.27 -13.30 38.77
N LYS A 334 31.08 -14.17 38.19
CA LYS A 334 31.84 -15.22 38.90
C LYS A 334 33.25 -15.27 38.35
N ASP A 335 34.25 -15.23 39.25
CA ASP A 335 35.67 -15.34 38.88
C ASP A 335 36.12 -14.34 37.79
N GLU A 336 35.64 -13.09 37.87
CA GLU A 336 35.83 -12.01 36.87
C GLU A 336 35.13 -12.20 35.51
N GLU A 337 34.43 -13.31 35.29
CA GLU A 337 33.63 -13.57 34.09
C GLU A 337 32.13 -13.35 34.33
N TRP A 338 31.40 -13.02 33.27
CA TRP A 338 29.94 -12.95 33.28
C TRP A 338 29.37 -14.28 32.81
N LEU A 339 28.68 -14.98 33.71
CA LEU A 339 28.00 -16.24 33.40
C LEU A 339 26.50 -16.01 33.24
N VAL A 340 25.88 -16.73 32.32
CA VAL A 340 24.42 -16.77 32.21
C VAL A 340 23.87 -17.62 33.34
N SER A 341 23.15 -17.02 34.29
CA SER A 341 22.50 -17.78 35.37
C SER A 341 21.07 -18.17 35.02
N ASP A 342 20.42 -17.44 34.10
CA ASP A 342 19.07 -17.74 33.62
C ASP A 342 18.82 -17.08 32.25
N ALA A 343 18.02 -17.72 31.40
CA ALA A 343 17.71 -17.24 30.05
C ALA A 343 16.29 -17.65 29.63
N SER A 344 15.68 -16.88 28.73
CA SER A 344 14.45 -17.24 28.03
C SER A 344 14.45 -16.61 26.64
N ILE A 345 14.32 -17.43 25.60
CA ILE A 345 14.32 -17.00 24.20
C ILE A 345 13.05 -17.53 23.57
N VAL A 346 12.14 -16.61 23.23
CA VAL A 346 10.81 -16.95 22.72
C VAL A 346 10.60 -16.27 21.38
N TYR A 347 10.14 -17.01 20.39
CA TYR A 347 9.84 -16.52 19.05
C TYR A 347 8.34 -16.57 18.76
N GLY A 348 7.83 -15.64 17.97
CA GLY A 348 6.55 -15.77 17.27
C GLY A 348 6.75 -16.01 15.77
N ALA A 349 5.66 -16.32 15.08
CA ALA A 349 5.57 -16.61 13.65
C ALA A 349 6.34 -17.84 13.14
N VAL A 350 7.18 -18.47 13.96
CA VAL A 350 7.94 -19.69 13.61
C VAL A 350 7.22 -20.99 13.95
N ALA A 351 6.08 -20.92 14.63
CA ALA A 351 5.25 -22.05 15.02
C ALA A 351 3.78 -21.65 15.14
N ALA A 352 2.90 -22.61 15.43
CA ALA A 352 1.47 -22.36 15.64
C ALA A 352 1.15 -21.57 16.94
N VAL A 353 2.13 -21.38 17.82
CA VAL A 353 2.08 -20.60 19.06
C VAL A 353 3.40 -19.86 19.24
N SER A 354 3.45 -18.92 20.17
CA SER A 354 4.74 -18.39 20.64
C SER A 354 5.60 -19.53 21.19
N PHE A 355 6.80 -19.67 20.65
CA PHE A 355 7.65 -20.84 20.78
C PHE A 355 8.88 -20.54 21.64
N LEU A 356 9.03 -21.27 22.76
CA LEU A 356 10.20 -21.20 23.62
C LEU A 356 11.31 -22.10 23.06
N ALA A 357 12.44 -21.50 22.67
CA ALA A 357 13.65 -22.20 22.24
C ALA A 357 14.33 -22.87 23.45
N SER A 358 13.77 -24.01 23.86
CA SER A 358 14.07 -24.65 25.14
C SER A 358 15.48 -25.25 25.16
N LYS A 359 15.93 -25.88 24.07
CA LYS A 359 17.30 -26.41 23.99
C LYS A 359 18.33 -25.28 24.03
N THR A 360 18.06 -24.18 23.32
CA THR A 360 18.92 -22.99 23.29
C THR A 360 18.98 -22.35 24.68
N LYS A 361 17.84 -22.23 25.37
CA LYS A 361 17.78 -21.77 26.76
C LYS A 361 18.66 -22.62 27.67
N GLU A 362 18.49 -23.94 27.65
CA GLU A 362 19.25 -24.87 28.49
C GLU A 362 20.75 -24.82 28.18
N PHE A 363 21.11 -24.69 26.91
CA PHE A 363 22.51 -24.58 26.47
C PHE A 363 23.21 -23.32 26.97
N LEU A 364 22.50 -22.19 27.03
CA LEU A 364 23.06 -20.91 27.47
C LEU A 364 23.40 -20.89 28.96
N ILE A 365 22.58 -21.56 29.80
CA ILE A 365 22.74 -21.51 31.25
C ILE A 365 24.10 -22.12 31.67
N GLY A 366 24.83 -21.37 32.49
CA GLY A 366 26.15 -21.74 33.00
C GLY A 366 27.32 -21.40 32.07
N LYS A 367 27.07 -20.84 30.88
CA LYS A 367 28.12 -20.44 29.93
C LYS A 367 28.60 -19.00 30.15
N SER A 368 29.85 -18.72 29.78
CA SER A 368 30.41 -17.37 29.78
C SER A 368 29.86 -16.54 28.62
N TRP A 369 29.39 -15.33 28.91
CA TRP A 369 28.78 -14.41 27.95
C TRP A 369 29.83 -13.77 27.04
N ASN A 370 30.17 -14.44 25.94
CA ASN A 370 31.20 -14.02 24.98
C ASN A 370 30.77 -14.28 23.52
N LYS A 371 31.63 -13.93 22.55
CA LYS A 371 31.34 -14.06 21.11
C LYS A 371 31.27 -15.53 20.66
N ASP A 372 32.05 -16.42 21.28
CA ASP A 372 32.05 -17.85 20.94
C ASP A 372 30.71 -18.48 21.32
N LEU A 373 30.15 -18.08 22.48
CA LEU A 373 28.82 -18.50 22.92
C LEU A 373 27.75 -18.18 21.87
N LEU A 374 27.79 -17.01 21.23
CA LEU A 374 26.84 -16.65 20.18
C LEU A 374 26.91 -17.64 19.01
N GLY A 375 28.11 -17.95 18.52
CA GLY A 375 28.30 -18.88 17.40
C GLY A 375 27.83 -20.30 17.71
N GLU A 376 28.04 -20.77 18.95
CA GLU A 376 27.53 -22.07 19.40
C GLU A 376 26.02 -22.06 19.61
N ALA A 377 25.47 -21.00 20.22
CA ALA A 377 24.03 -20.87 20.47
C ALA A 377 23.21 -20.82 19.17
N LEU A 378 23.73 -20.19 18.11
CA LEU A 378 23.09 -20.18 16.79
C LEU A 378 22.96 -21.58 16.20
N LYS A 379 23.95 -22.46 16.38
CA LYS A 379 23.88 -23.86 15.93
C LYS A 379 22.83 -24.65 16.70
N VAL A 380 22.71 -24.42 18.01
CA VAL A 380 21.68 -25.05 18.84
C VAL A 380 20.28 -24.54 18.47
N LEU A 381 20.16 -23.26 18.10
CA LEU A 381 18.90 -22.66 17.67
C LEU A 381 18.35 -23.30 16.39
N GLU A 382 19.22 -23.69 15.46
CA GLU A 382 18.82 -24.44 14.25
C GLU A 382 18.18 -25.81 14.59
N GLU A 383 18.52 -26.39 15.74
CA GLU A 383 17.89 -27.62 16.23
C GLU A 383 16.56 -27.40 16.98
N ASP A 384 16.31 -26.17 17.46
CA ASP A 384 15.06 -25.77 18.10
C ASP A 384 14.01 -25.35 17.04
N ILE A 385 14.42 -24.54 16.07
CA ILE A 385 13.52 -23.95 15.07
C ILE A 385 13.80 -24.54 13.69
N PHE A 386 12.99 -25.53 13.31
CA PHE A 386 13.01 -26.12 11.97
C PHE A 386 11.72 -25.80 11.21
N LEU A 387 11.82 -24.94 10.20
CA LEU A 387 10.71 -24.60 9.30
C LEU A 387 10.75 -25.52 8.07
N ARG A 388 9.65 -26.22 7.80
CA ARG A 388 9.49 -27.02 6.59
C ARG A 388 9.28 -26.12 5.37
N GLU A 389 9.61 -26.61 4.17
CA GLU A 389 9.37 -25.88 2.92
C GLU A 389 7.89 -25.54 2.68
N ASP A 390 6.97 -26.36 3.22
CA ASP A 390 5.52 -26.18 3.14
C ASP A 390 4.93 -25.34 4.29
N ALA A 391 5.79 -24.67 5.09
CA ALA A 391 5.33 -23.84 6.20
C ALA A 391 4.47 -22.65 5.71
N PRO A 392 3.28 -22.43 6.32
CA PRO A 392 2.45 -21.27 6.00
C PRO A 392 3.20 -19.96 6.24
N GLY A 393 3.21 -19.07 5.24
CA GLY A 393 3.90 -17.76 5.28
C GLY A 393 5.10 -17.66 4.34
N GLY A 394 5.79 -18.78 4.04
CA GLY A 394 6.98 -18.78 3.17
C GLY A 394 8.15 -17.91 3.68
N MET A 395 9.07 -17.58 2.76
CA MET A 395 10.23 -16.67 2.93
C MET A 395 11.18 -16.95 4.11
N SER A 396 12.33 -17.58 3.82
CA SER A 396 13.50 -17.55 4.72
C SER A 396 14.29 -16.26 4.46
N TRP A 397 14.08 -15.26 5.32
CA TRP A 397 14.89 -14.03 5.47
C TRP A 397 14.76 -12.97 4.37
N GLN A 398 14.13 -11.84 4.72
CA GLN A 398 14.28 -10.57 4.02
C GLN A 398 14.34 -9.42 5.04
N TYR A 399 15.29 -8.51 4.84
CA TYR A 399 15.55 -7.36 5.71
C TYR A 399 14.85 -6.12 5.14
N SER A 400 14.04 -5.43 5.96
CA SER A 400 13.44 -4.14 5.59
C SER A 400 14.20 -3.00 6.25
N HIS A 401 14.59 -1.98 5.48
CA HIS A 401 15.28 -0.80 6.00
C HIS A 401 14.27 0.21 6.60
N PRO A 402 14.67 0.95 7.65
CA PRO A 402 13.85 2.05 8.17
C PRO A 402 13.77 3.19 7.15
N ILE A 403 12.59 3.80 7.06
CA ILE A 403 12.44 5.15 6.48
C ILE A 403 12.98 6.11 7.54
N GLY A 404 14.02 6.87 7.20
CA GLY A 404 14.51 7.98 8.03
C GLY A 404 13.61 9.20 7.89
N ASP A 405 13.85 10.23 8.70
CA ASP A 405 13.12 11.49 8.71
C ASP A 405 12.89 12.00 7.27
N VAL A 406 11.62 12.16 6.88
CA VAL A 406 11.27 12.64 5.54
C VAL A 406 11.48 14.16 5.51
N MET A 407 12.68 14.56 5.13
CA MET A 407 13.01 15.94 4.73
C MET A 407 13.10 16.02 3.22
N GLY A 408 12.66 17.12 2.64
CA GLY A 408 12.90 17.38 1.22
C GLY A 408 12.80 18.85 0.86
N SER A 409 13.45 19.22 -0.23
CA SER A 409 13.25 20.48 -0.96
C SER A 409 12.41 20.23 -2.21
N GLN A 410 11.77 21.27 -2.73
CA GLN A 410 11.01 21.24 -3.99
C GLN A 410 11.38 22.48 -4.77
N ASP A 411 11.96 22.29 -5.95
CA ASP A 411 12.43 23.37 -6.80
C ASP A 411 11.68 23.33 -8.13
N TYR A 412 11.10 24.46 -8.54
CA TYR A 412 10.40 24.60 -9.81
C TYR A 412 10.45 26.04 -10.31
N ASP A 413 10.49 26.20 -11.63
CA ASP A 413 10.38 27.52 -12.26
C ASP A 413 8.91 27.93 -12.41
N THR A 414 8.56 29.10 -11.88
CA THR A 414 7.25 29.73 -12.11
C THR A 414 7.32 30.69 -13.30
N VAL A 415 6.99 30.18 -14.49
CA VAL A 415 6.80 31.03 -15.67
C VAL A 415 5.31 31.25 -15.87
N LYS A 416 4.82 32.43 -15.46
CA LYS A 416 3.39 32.76 -15.54
C LYS A 416 2.96 33.07 -16.97
N HIS A 417 1.95 32.36 -17.44
CA HIS A 417 1.25 32.65 -18.68
C HIS A 417 -0.23 32.94 -18.40
N GLY A 418 -0.62 34.22 -18.40
CA GLY A 418 -1.97 34.64 -18.04
C GLY A 418 -2.23 34.54 -16.53
N ALA A 419 -3.46 34.22 -16.14
CA ALA A 419 -3.90 34.30 -14.75
C ALA A 419 -3.38 33.15 -13.85
N ALA A 420 -3.27 31.93 -14.39
CA ALA A 420 -3.03 30.72 -13.58
C ALA A 420 -1.99 29.74 -14.14
N VAL A 421 -1.69 29.76 -15.45
CA VAL A 421 -0.75 28.80 -16.04
C VAL A 421 0.66 29.11 -15.55
N GLY A 422 1.32 28.11 -14.97
CA GLY A 422 2.64 28.23 -14.35
C GLY A 422 2.62 28.68 -12.88
N SER A 423 1.45 28.96 -12.30
CA SER A 423 1.26 29.22 -10.87
C SER A 423 0.95 27.91 -10.11
N PRO A 424 1.39 27.76 -8.84
CA PRO A 424 1.06 26.63 -7.99
C PRO A 424 -0.36 26.78 -7.40
N GLU A 425 -1.38 26.71 -8.25
CA GLU A 425 -2.78 26.82 -7.83
C GLU A 425 -3.25 25.60 -7.05
N VAL A 426 -4.09 25.84 -6.04
CA VAL A 426 -4.69 24.78 -5.22
C VAL A 426 -5.78 24.04 -6.02
N GLN A 427 -5.83 22.72 -5.87
CA GLN A 427 -6.85 21.87 -6.42
C GLN A 427 -8.23 22.32 -5.95
N LEU A 428 -9.12 22.60 -6.90
CA LEU A 428 -10.43 23.21 -6.65
C LEU A 428 -11.32 22.43 -5.68
N CYS A 429 -11.11 21.11 -5.53
CA CYS A 429 -11.88 20.26 -4.62
C CYS A 429 -11.18 19.94 -3.29
N ALA A 430 -9.96 20.45 -3.03
CA ALA A 430 -9.21 20.12 -1.81
C ALA A 430 -10.01 20.44 -0.54
N THR A 431 -10.66 21.60 -0.48
CA THR A 431 -11.50 22.00 0.66
C THR A 431 -12.67 21.03 0.88
N LEU A 432 -13.33 20.58 -0.20
CA LEU A 432 -14.43 19.61 -0.11
C LEU A 432 -13.92 18.24 0.36
N GLN A 433 -12.69 17.87 0.02
CA GLN A 433 -12.10 16.59 0.41
C GLN A 433 -11.73 16.57 1.89
N VAL A 434 -11.11 17.63 2.41
CA VAL A 434 -10.72 17.69 3.84
C VAL A 434 -11.92 17.82 4.77
N THR A 435 -13.02 18.42 4.30
CA THR A 435 -14.28 18.58 5.06
C THR A 435 -15.18 17.33 5.00
N GLY A 436 -14.93 16.43 4.03
CA GLY A 436 -15.80 15.28 3.76
C GLY A 436 -17.04 15.60 2.93
N GLU A 437 -17.14 16.80 2.36
CA GLU A 437 -18.24 17.25 1.48
C GLU A 437 -18.09 16.77 0.03
N ALA A 438 -16.89 16.31 -0.36
CA ALA A 438 -16.66 15.76 -1.68
C ALA A 438 -17.42 14.43 -1.84
N GLU A 439 -18.50 14.43 -2.62
CA GLU A 439 -19.27 13.20 -2.90
C GLU A 439 -18.56 12.22 -3.86
N TYR A 440 -18.49 10.95 -3.47
CA TYR A 440 -18.07 9.82 -4.29
C TYR A 440 -19.26 8.90 -4.58
N VAL A 441 -19.04 7.82 -5.32
CA VAL A 441 -20.16 7.00 -5.81
C VAL A 441 -20.94 6.36 -4.67
N ASP A 442 -20.24 5.84 -3.66
CA ASP A 442 -20.90 5.14 -2.55
C ASP A 442 -21.56 6.10 -1.54
N ASP A 443 -21.10 7.35 -1.48
CA ASP A 443 -21.65 8.42 -0.63
C ASP A 443 -23.05 8.86 -1.09
N MET A 444 -23.38 8.62 -2.36
CA MET A 444 -24.70 8.92 -2.86
C MET A 444 -25.75 8.05 -2.17
N GLY A 445 -26.75 8.73 -1.60
CA GLY A 445 -27.89 8.10 -0.96
C GLY A 445 -28.60 7.13 -1.91
N MET A 446 -28.87 5.92 -1.42
CA MET A 446 -29.63 4.94 -2.18
C MET A 446 -31.06 5.45 -2.40
N PRO A 447 -31.57 5.51 -3.65
CA PRO A 447 -32.96 5.87 -3.91
C PRO A 447 -33.94 4.89 -3.28
N PRO A 448 -35.20 5.30 -3.01
CA PRO A 448 -36.23 4.39 -2.52
C PRO A 448 -36.37 3.16 -3.43
N ASN A 449 -36.54 1.99 -2.82
CA ASN A 449 -36.54 0.69 -3.52
C ASN A 449 -35.25 0.37 -4.29
N GLY A 450 -34.14 1.06 -4.03
CA GLY A 450 -32.83 0.63 -4.51
C GLY A 450 -32.42 -0.72 -3.94
N LEU A 451 -31.50 -1.39 -4.64
CA LEU A 451 -30.93 -2.68 -4.27
C LEU A 451 -29.41 -2.59 -4.22
N HIS A 452 -28.83 -3.34 -3.31
CA HIS A 452 -27.40 -3.56 -3.26
C HIS A 452 -27.05 -4.90 -3.90
N ALA A 453 -25.92 -4.95 -4.59
CA ALA A 453 -25.45 -6.15 -5.24
C ALA A 453 -24.20 -6.74 -4.58
N ALA A 454 -24.02 -8.05 -4.73
CA ALA A 454 -22.79 -8.78 -4.42
C ALA A 454 -22.54 -9.85 -5.49
N LEU A 455 -21.27 -10.09 -5.79
CA LEU A 455 -20.84 -11.03 -6.83
C LEU A 455 -20.73 -12.45 -6.28
N ILE A 456 -21.05 -13.44 -7.13
CA ILE A 456 -20.78 -14.86 -6.90
C ILE A 456 -19.48 -15.18 -7.64
N LEU A 457 -18.47 -15.60 -6.91
CA LEU A 457 -17.10 -15.72 -7.42
C LEU A 457 -16.64 -17.19 -7.47
N SER A 458 -15.84 -17.51 -8.49
CA SER A 458 -15.15 -18.80 -8.59
C SER A 458 -14.20 -19.02 -7.41
N LYS A 459 -14.20 -20.25 -6.90
CA LYS A 459 -13.24 -20.72 -5.88
C LYS A 459 -12.13 -21.58 -6.47
N LYS A 460 -12.09 -21.77 -7.78
CA LYS A 460 -11.15 -22.64 -8.49
C LYS A 460 -10.40 -21.85 -9.57
N PRO A 461 -9.09 -22.08 -9.75
CA PRO A 461 -8.31 -21.40 -10.78
C PRO A 461 -8.68 -21.86 -12.18
N HIS A 462 -9.01 -23.15 -12.35
CA HIS A 462 -9.44 -23.69 -13.63
C HIS A 462 -10.38 -24.88 -13.42
N ALA A 463 -11.64 -24.78 -13.84
CA ALA A 463 -12.60 -25.86 -13.69
C ALA A 463 -13.81 -25.70 -14.61
N ARG A 464 -14.51 -26.80 -14.88
CA ARG A 464 -15.86 -26.78 -15.46
C ARG A 464 -16.91 -26.63 -14.37
N ILE A 465 -17.89 -25.76 -14.59
CA ILE A 465 -19.08 -25.63 -13.75
C ILE A 465 -19.98 -26.83 -14.05
N VAL A 466 -20.21 -27.68 -13.05
CA VAL A 466 -21.07 -28.86 -13.18
C VAL A 466 -22.51 -28.51 -12.83
N SER A 467 -22.70 -27.83 -11.71
CA SER A 467 -24.01 -27.42 -11.22
C SER A 467 -23.90 -26.20 -10.29
N ILE A 468 -25.00 -25.44 -10.18
CA ILE A 468 -25.12 -24.30 -9.27
C ILE A 468 -26.40 -24.50 -8.44
N ASP A 469 -26.25 -24.55 -7.12
CA ASP A 469 -27.35 -24.53 -6.16
C ASP A 469 -27.46 -23.16 -5.50
N ASP A 470 -28.57 -22.46 -5.77
CA ASP A 470 -28.89 -21.14 -5.28
C ASP A 470 -30.05 -21.13 -4.26
N SER A 471 -30.53 -22.31 -3.85
CA SER A 471 -31.70 -22.46 -2.99
C SER A 471 -31.52 -21.74 -1.65
N GLY A 472 -30.32 -21.86 -1.05
CA GLY A 472 -29.98 -21.18 0.20
C GLY A 472 -30.02 -19.66 0.12
N ALA A 473 -29.61 -19.07 -1.01
CA ALA A 473 -29.60 -17.63 -1.22
C ALA A 473 -31.03 -17.05 -1.25
N LYS A 474 -31.95 -17.75 -1.93
CA LYS A 474 -33.35 -17.32 -2.12
C LYS A 474 -34.17 -17.27 -0.82
N THR A 475 -33.74 -17.99 0.21
CA THR A 475 -34.44 -18.02 1.51
C THR A 475 -34.05 -16.88 2.45
N LEU A 476 -33.01 -16.10 2.12
CA LEU A 476 -32.52 -15.06 3.01
C LEU A 476 -33.41 -13.81 3.01
N PRO A 477 -33.55 -13.14 4.17
CA PRO A 477 -34.25 -11.86 4.25
C PRO A 477 -33.66 -10.82 3.29
N GLY A 478 -34.54 -10.03 2.66
CA GLY A 478 -34.13 -8.95 1.77
C GLY A 478 -33.67 -9.38 0.37
N PHE A 479 -33.57 -10.69 0.10
CA PHE A 479 -33.24 -11.21 -1.23
C PHE A 479 -34.24 -10.70 -2.29
N ALA A 480 -33.72 -10.16 -3.39
CA ALA A 480 -34.54 -9.61 -4.47
C ALA A 480 -34.33 -10.31 -5.82
N GLY A 481 -33.14 -10.88 -6.07
CA GLY A 481 -32.86 -11.59 -7.31
C GLY A 481 -31.44 -12.15 -7.40
N ILE A 482 -31.25 -13.09 -8.32
CA ILE A 482 -29.97 -13.71 -8.65
C ILE A 482 -29.92 -13.91 -10.17
N PHE A 483 -28.79 -13.59 -10.78
CA PHE A 483 -28.63 -13.57 -12.23
C PHE A 483 -27.29 -14.19 -12.64
N PHE A 484 -27.31 -14.96 -13.73
CA PHE A 484 -26.19 -15.69 -14.30
C PHE A 484 -26.05 -15.37 -15.80
N ALA A 485 -25.11 -16.03 -16.49
CA ALA A 485 -24.86 -15.84 -17.92
C ALA A 485 -26.13 -15.91 -18.80
N LYS A 486 -27.04 -16.83 -18.51
CA LYS A 486 -28.31 -17.02 -19.24
C LYS A 486 -29.29 -15.84 -19.13
N ASP A 487 -29.10 -14.99 -18.12
CA ASP A 487 -29.98 -13.86 -17.86
C ASP A 487 -29.47 -12.56 -18.52
N VAL A 488 -28.30 -12.61 -19.18
CA VAL A 488 -27.74 -11.49 -19.93
C VAL A 488 -28.61 -11.22 -21.17
N PRO A 489 -29.23 -10.03 -21.32
CA PRO A 489 -30.18 -9.78 -22.42
C PRO A 489 -29.52 -9.71 -23.81
N GLY A 490 -28.29 -9.19 -23.88
CA GLY A 490 -27.51 -9.02 -25.10
C GLY A 490 -26.46 -10.12 -25.25
N ASP A 491 -25.20 -9.73 -25.20
CA ASP A 491 -24.06 -10.67 -25.30
C ASP A 491 -23.31 -10.75 -23.96
N ASN A 492 -22.95 -11.98 -23.57
CA ASN A 492 -22.20 -12.26 -22.35
C ASN A 492 -20.70 -12.05 -22.53
N HIS A 493 -20.19 -11.99 -23.76
CA HIS A 493 -18.78 -11.74 -24.04
C HIS A 493 -18.46 -10.24 -23.92
N ILE A 494 -17.38 -9.91 -23.24
CA ILE A 494 -16.93 -8.56 -23.00
C ILE A 494 -15.41 -8.49 -23.19
N GLY A 495 -14.92 -7.26 -23.29
CA GLY A 495 -13.49 -6.97 -23.32
C GLY A 495 -13.20 -5.66 -24.04
N PRO A 496 -12.08 -4.99 -23.70
CA PRO A 496 -11.86 -3.63 -24.16
C PRO A 496 -11.39 -3.58 -25.61
N VAL A 497 -10.60 -4.57 -26.01
CA VAL A 497 -9.96 -4.69 -27.33
C VAL A 497 -10.56 -5.86 -28.12
N VAL A 498 -10.55 -7.04 -27.51
CA VAL A 498 -11.20 -8.27 -28.01
C VAL A 498 -12.24 -8.71 -26.98
N ALA A 499 -13.32 -9.35 -27.42
CA ALA A 499 -14.37 -9.86 -26.54
C ALA A 499 -14.06 -11.30 -26.13
N ASP A 500 -13.04 -11.48 -25.29
CA ASP A 500 -12.48 -12.78 -24.88
C ASP A 500 -12.72 -13.11 -23.39
N GLU A 501 -13.54 -12.31 -22.70
CA GLU A 501 -13.93 -12.52 -21.31
C GLU A 501 -15.45 -12.65 -21.20
N GLU A 502 -15.94 -13.50 -20.31
CA GLU A 502 -17.37 -13.56 -20.01
C GLU A 502 -17.72 -12.64 -18.83
N LEU A 503 -18.83 -11.90 -18.94
CA LEU A 503 -19.37 -11.12 -17.82
C LEU A 503 -19.73 -12.03 -16.64
N PHE A 504 -20.44 -13.13 -16.94
CA PHE A 504 -20.72 -14.20 -16.01
C PHE A 504 -20.25 -15.52 -16.62
N ALA A 505 -19.38 -16.25 -15.92
CA ALA A 505 -18.86 -17.54 -16.37
C ALA A 505 -20.01 -18.52 -16.61
N SER A 506 -20.09 -19.07 -17.83
CA SER A 506 -21.19 -19.93 -18.27
C SER A 506 -20.88 -21.42 -18.11
N GLU A 507 -19.72 -21.86 -18.62
CA GLU A 507 -19.30 -23.27 -18.61
C GLU A 507 -17.99 -23.52 -17.86
N LEU A 508 -17.01 -22.63 -18.03
CA LEU A 508 -15.66 -22.77 -17.51
C LEU A 508 -15.33 -21.57 -16.61
N VAL A 509 -14.71 -21.86 -15.48
CA VAL A 509 -13.99 -20.86 -14.69
C VAL A 509 -12.50 -20.99 -15.00
N THR A 510 -11.85 -19.85 -15.27
CA THR A 510 -10.47 -19.72 -15.72
C THR A 510 -9.60 -18.91 -14.76
N CYS A 511 -10.13 -18.41 -13.65
CA CYS A 511 -9.33 -17.93 -12.52
C CYS A 511 -10.13 -17.98 -11.21
N VAL A 512 -9.43 -17.97 -10.08
CA VAL A 512 -10.06 -17.70 -8.77
C VAL A 512 -10.57 -16.26 -8.79
N GLY A 513 -11.81 -16.05 -8.35
CA GLY A 513 -12.44 -14.73 -8.40
C GLY A 513 -13.21 -14.44 -9.68
N GLN A 514 -13.14 -15.28 -10.73
CA GLN A 514 -13.98 -15.07 -11.92
C GLN A 514 -15.46 -15.04 -11.53
N VAL A 515 -16.20 -14.06 -12.02
CA VAL A 515 -17.60 -13.86 -11.64
C VAL A 515 -18.47 -14.89 -12.35
N ILE A 516 -19.24 -15.64 -11.58
CA ILE A 516 -20.19 -16.64 -12.06
C ILE A 516 -21.60 -16.04 -12.15
N GLY A 517 -21.91 -15.07 -11.30
CA GLY A 517 -23.21 -14.40 -11.28
C GLY A 517 -23.25 -13.25 -10.28
N ILE A 518 -24.43 -12.66 -10.12
CA ILE A 518 -24.68 -11.52 -9.22
C ILE A 518 -25.97 -11.73 -8.43
N VAL A 519 -25.93 -11.40 -7.15
CA VAL A 519 -27.09 -11.39 -6.25
C VAL A 519 -27.44 -9.95 -5.88
N VAL A 520 -28.73 -9.64 -5.81
CA VAL A 520 -29.23 -8.34 -5.34
C VAL A 520 -30.17 -8.50 -4.15
N ALA A 521 -30.05 -7.60 -3.18
CA ALA A 521 -30.86 -7.55 -1.97
C ALA A 521 -31.11 -6.11 -1.49
N ASP A 522 -31.99 -5.92 -0.52
CA ASP A 522 -32.33 -4.63 0.07
C ASP A 522 -31.16 -3.93 0.80
N THR A 523 -30.18 -4.69 1.27
CA THR A 523 -28.97 -4.18 1.95
C THR A 523 -27.73 -4.87 1.42
N HIS A 524 -26.59 -4.18 1.52
CA HIS A 524 -25.30 -4.70 1.08
C HIS A 524 -24.90 -5.98 1.84
N GLU A 525 -25.17 -6.05 3.15
CA GLU A 525 -24.89 -7.25 3.95
C GLU A 525 -25.76 -8.45 3.54
N ASN A 526 -27.06 -8.24 3.27
CA ASN A 526 -27.93 -9.32 2.79
C ASN A 526 -27.48 -9.84 1.41
N ALA A 527 -27.05 -8.96 0.51
CA ALA A 527 -26.53 -9.35 -0.80
C ALA A 527 -25.27 -10.22 -0.65
N LYS A 528 -24.33 -9.83 0.22
CA LYS A 528 -23.11 -10.61 0.50
C LYS A 528 -23.40 -11.96 1.13
N LEU A 529 -24.31 -12.00 2.10
CA LEU A 529 -24.74 -13.25 2.73
C LEU A 529 -25.37 -14.20 1.72
N ALA A 530 -26.22 -13.68 0.83
CA ALA A 530 -26.88 -14.45 -0.21
C ALA A 530 -25.91 -14.96 -1.27
N ALA A 531 -25.00 -14.13 -1.78
CA ALA A 531 -23.92 -14.59 -2.67
C ALA A 531 -23.06 -15.68 -2.01
N GLY A 532 -22.79 -15.57 -0.71
CA GLY A 532 -22.06 -16.57 0.06
C GLY A 532 -22.79 -17.90 0.29
N LYS A 533 -24.10 -17.96 0.03
CA LYS A 533 -24.93 -19.17 0.15
C LYS A 533 -25.10 -19.94 -1.15
N VAL A 534 -24.61 -19.41 -2.27
CA VAL A 534 -24.59 -20.13 -3.55
C VAL A 534 -23.50 -21.19 -3.52
N HIS A 535 -23.87 -22.44 -3.79
CA HIS A 535 -22.94 -23.55 -3.90
C HIS A 535 -22.71 -23.88 -5.37
N VAL A 536 -21.44 -23.95 -5.77
CA VAL A 536 -21.04 -24.28 -7.14
C VAL A 536 -20.23 -25.56 -7.10
N GLU A 537 -20.66 -26.54 -7.89
CA GLU A 537 -19.95 -27.80 -8.08
C GLU A 537 -19.00 -27.67 -9.28
N TYR A 538 -17.75 -28.11 -9.09
CA TYR A 538 -16.68 -27.96 -10.07
C TYR A 538 -16.10 -29.31 -10.47
N ALA A 539 -15.78 -29.47 -11.75
CA ALA A 539 -14.83 -30.49 -12.22
C ALA A 539 -13.51 -29.80 -12.54
N GLU A 540 -12.50 -29.98 -11.68
CA GLU A 540 -11.22 -29.27 -11.76
C GLU A 540 -10.42 -29.65 -13.01
N LEU A 541 -9.76 -28.64 -13.59
CA LEU A 541 -8.87 -28.76 -14.74
C LEU A 541 -7.47 -28.31 -14.34
N HIS A 542 -6.45 -28.70 -15.10
CA HIS A 542 -5.08 -28.31 -14.81
C HIS A 542 -4.89 -26.78 -15.02
N PRO A 543 -4.48 -26.01 -14.00
CA PRO A 543 -4.27 -24.58 -14.14
C PRO A 543 -2.83 -24.25 -14.56
N VAL A 544 -2.66 -23.16 -15.32
CA VAL A 544 -1.37 -22.51 -15.63
C VAL A 544 -1.22 -21.31 -14.69
N LEU A 545 -0.25 -21.29 -13.78
CA LEU A 545 -0.22 -20.28 -12.69
C LEU A 545 0.97 -19.32 -12.74
N SER A 546 1.95 -19.57 -13.61
CA SER A 546 3.14 -18.74 -13.76
C SER A 546 3.49 -18.49 -15.23
N ILE A 547 4.43 -17.57 -15.47
CA ILE A 547 4.99 -17.35 -16.81
C ILE A 547 5.74 -18.61 -17.25
N GLU A 548 6.45 -19.26 -16.34
CA GLU A 548 7.19 -20.50 -16.59
C GLU A 548 6.25 -21.64 -17.01
N ASP A 549 5.10 -21.78 -16.35
CA ASP A 549 4.06 -22.73 -16.75
C ASP A 549 3.55 -22.38 -18.15
N ALA A 550 3.28 -21.10 -18.41
CA ALA A 550 2.79 -20.64 -19.71
C ALA A 550 3.79 -20.95 -20.84
N LEU A 551 5.09 -20.75 -20.60
CA LEU A 551 6.15 -21.13 -21.54
C LEU A 551 6.18 -22.65 -21.76
N LYS A 552 6.14 -23.43 -20.68
CA LYS A 552 6.18 -24.90 -20.71
C LYS A 552 5.01 -25.50 -21.49
N PHE A 553 3.79 -24.97 -21.26
CA PHE A 553 2.56 -25.45 -21.90
C PHE A 553 2.22 -24.70 -23.20
N LYS A 554 3.05 -23.73 -23.61
CA LYS A 554 2.81 -22.84 -24.76
C LYS A 554 1.44 -22.13 -24.68
N SER A 555 1.07 -21.70 -23.47
CA SER A 555 -0.17 -21.00 -23.16
C SER A 555 -0.01 -19.50 -23.38
N PHE A 556 -0.33 -19.04 -24.59
CA PHE A 556 -0.25 -17.63 -24.97
C PHE A 556 -1.59 -17.13 -25.51
N HIS A 557 -1.83 -15.83 -25.34
CA HIS A 557 -2.96 -15.18 -25.99
C HIS A 557 -2.78 -15.20 -27.52
N PRO A 558 -3.81 -15.55 -28.33
CA PRO A 558 -3.68 -15.62 -29.79
C PRO A 558 -3.25 -14.30 -30.43
N GLY A 559 -2.31 -14.36 -31.38
CA GLY A 559 -1.87 -13.17 -32.14
C GLY A 559 -1.09 -12.14 -31.31
N SER A 560 -0.56 -12.53 -30.15
CA SER A 560 0.10 -11.63 -29.20
C SER A 560 1.62 -11.50 -29.35
N GLU A 561 2.23 -12.23 -30.29
CA GLU A 561 3.68 -12.17 -30.54
C GLU A 561 4.08 -10.89 -31.28
N LYS A 562 5.13 -10.22 -30.80
CA LYS A 562 5.65 -8.96 -31.34
C LYS A 562 7.16 -9.00 -31.43
N GLN A 563 7.72 -8.29 -32.41
CA GLN A 563 9.17 -8.21 -32.61
C GLN A 563 9.61 -6.81 -33.03
N PHE A 564 10.69 -6.33 -32.43
CA PHE A 564 11.47 -5.17 -32.92
C PHE A 564 12.87 -5.61 -33.31
N LEU A 565 13.39 -5.04 -34.40
CA LEU A 565 14.72 -5.30 -34.95
C LEU A 565 15.41 -3.98 -35.30
N LYS A 566 16.65 -3.84 -34.86
CA LYS A 566 17.59 -2.77 -35.26
C LYS A 566 18.95 -3.41 -35.51
N GLY A 567 19.60 -3.10 -36.64
CA GLY A 567 20.90 -3.70 -36.98
C GLY A 567 20.83 -5.22 -37.20
N ASP A 568 21.97 -5.90 -37.01
CA ASP A 568 22.08 -7.36 -37.16
C ASP A 568 22.76 -7.98 -35.92
N VAL A 569 21.91 -8.48 -35.01
CA VAL A 569 22.33 -9.07 -33.72
C VAL A 569 23.12 -10.36 -33.93
N ASP A 570 22.69 -11.22 -34.86
CA ASP A 570 23.32 -12.51 -35.10
C ASP A 570 24.71 -12.32 -35.71
N LEU A 571 24.84 -11.42 -36.68
CA LEU A 571 26.13 -11.06 -37.26
C LEU A 571 27.07 -10.46 -36.20
N CYS A 572 26.58 -9.57 -35.33
CA CYS A 572 27.40 -8.95 -34.28
C CYS A 572 27.98 -10.00 -33.32
N PHE A 573 27.17 -10.97 -32.88
CA PHE A 573 27.65 -12.06 -32.04
C PHE A 573 28.56 -13.04 -32.78
N GLN A 574 28.28 -13.36 -34.05
CA GLN A 574 29.08 -14.31 -34.84
C GLN A 574 30.46 -13.78 -35.22
N LEU A 575 30.58 -12.49 -35.54
CA LEU A 575 31.85 -11.85 -35.91
C LEU A 575 32.82 -11.68 -34.74
N GLY A 576 32.40 -12.00 -33.51
CA GLY A 576 33.23 -11.78 -32.31
C GLY A 576 33.50 -10.30 -32.05
N ALA A 577 32.59 -9.41 -32.48
CA ALA A 577 32.75 -7.96 -32.29
C ALA A 577 32.59 -7.53 -30.83
N CYS A 578 31.97 -8.38 -30.00
CA CYS A 578 31.83 -8.18 -28.56
C CYS A 578 33.01 -8.82 -27.83
N ASP A 579 33.66 -8.09 -26.93
CA ASP A 579 34.72 -8.64 -26.08
C ASP A 579 34.16 -9.61 -25.04
N ARG A 580 32.94 -9.33 -24.54
CA ARG A 580 32.24 -10.13 -23.55
C ARG A 580 30.76 -10.25 -23.88
N ILE A 581 30.17 -11.35 -23.44
CA ILE A 581 28.75 -11.66 -23.57
C ILE A 581 28.26 -12.19 -22.24
N ILE A 582 27.13 -11.67 -21.77
CA ILE A 582 26.45 -12.20 -20.59
C ILE A 582 25.01 -12.57 -20.96
N GLU A 583 24.51 -13.61 -20.31
CA GLU A 583 23.13 -14.07 -20.41
C GLU A 583 22.51 -14.05 -19.01
N GLY A 584 21.23 -13.74 -18.93
CA GLY A 584 20.53 -13.70 -17.65
C GLY A 584 19.02 -13.61 -17.82
N GLU A 585 18.32 -13.78 -16.70
CA GLU A 585 16.87 -13.62 -16.62
C GLU A 585 16.49 -12.75 -15.42
N VAL A 586 15.41 -11.99 -15.60
CA VAL A 586 14.88 -11.05 -14.59
C VAL A 586 13.38 -11.27 -14.48
N GLN A 587 12.93 -11.56 -13.27
CA GLN A 587 11.50 -11.57 -12.94
C GLN A 587 11.12 -10.27 -12.23
N VAL A 588 10.02 -9.67 -12.68
CA VAL A 588 9.42 -8.48 -12.09
C VAL A 588 8.04 -8.84 -11.57
N GLY A 589 7.82 -8.64 -10.26
CA GLY A 589 6.53 -8.93 -9.62
C GLY A 589 5.37 -8.06 -10.14
N GLY A 590 4.14 -8.54 -9.92
CA GLY A 590 2.93 -7.76 -10.13
C GLY A 590 2.74 -6.67 -9.08
N GLN A 591 1.74 -5.81 -9.26
CA GLN A 591 1.45 -4.72 -8.33
C GLN A 591 -0.05 -4.37 -8.27
N GLU A 592 -0.62 -4.38 -7.07
CA GLU A 592 -1.99 -3.94 -6.80
C GLU A 592 -2.12 -2.42 -6.86
N HIS A 593 -3.17 -1.91 -7.53
CA HIS A 593 -3.41 -0.46 -7.65
C HIS A 593 -3.61 0.17 -6.28
N PHE A 594 -4.42 -0.48 -5.45
CA PHE A 594 -4.75 -0.06 -4.10
C PHE A 594 -5.30 1.38 -4.07
N TYR A 595 -6.14 1.73 -5.06
CA TYR A 595 -6.97 2.93 -4.98
C TYR A 595 -7.85 2.87 -3.73
N LEU A 596 -7.95 3.96 -2.97
CA LEU A 596 -8.56 3.90 -1.65
C LEU A 596 -10.10 3.81 -1.71
N GLU A 597 -10.74 4.38 -2.74
CA GLU A 597 -12.12 4.06 -3.11
C GLU A 597 -12.12 2.80 -3.99
N THR A 598 -12.71 1.69 -3.54
CA THR A 598 -12.88 0.47 -4.34
C THR A 598 -13.77 0.71 -5.57
N GLN A 599 -13.90 -0.30 -6.43
CA GLN A 599 -14.82 -0.26 -7.56
C GLN A 599 -16.26 -0.04 -7.07
N SER A 600 -16.94 0.95 -7.64
CA SER A 600 -18.34 1.25 -7.30
C SER A 600 -19.10 1.76 -8.53
N SER A 601 -20.33 1.28 -8.70
CA SER A 601 -21.27 1.73 -9.73
C SER A 601 -22.71 1.67 -9.22
N LEU A 602 -23.47 2.74 -9.45
CA LEU A 602 -24.91 2.82 -9.27
C LEU A 602 -25.58 2.89 -10.65
N VAL A 603 -26.42 1.92 -10.98
CA VAL A 603 -27.07 1.78 -12.29
C VAL A 603 -28.60 1.78 -12.14
N TRP A 604 -29.31 2.43 -13.07
CA TRP A 604 -30.77 2.42 -13.13
C TRP A 604 -31.30 2.59 -14.55
N THR A 605 -32.52 2.13 -14.77
CA THR A 605 -33.26 2.30 -16.02
C THR A 605 -34.17 3.52 -15.98
N MET A 606 -34.41 4.11 -17.16
CA MET A 606 -35.39 5.16 -17.39
C MET A 606 -36.41 4.67 -18.42
N ASP A 607 -37.62 5.23 -18.37
CA ASP A 607 -38.73 4.95 -19.30
C ASP A 607 -38.99 3.45 -19.53
N GLY A 608 -38.95 2.66 -18.45
CA GLY A 608 -39.19 1.21 -18.50
C GLY A 608 -38.09 0.39 -19.19
N GLY A 609 -36.84 0.89 -19.20
CA GLY A 609 -35.70 0.20 -19.80
C GLY A 609 -35.31 0.70 -21.20
N ASN A 610 -35.95 1.76 -21.70
CA ASN A 610 -35.54 2.39 -22.96
C ASN A 610 -34.16 3.05 -22.86
N GLU A 611 -33.79 3.50 -21.68
CA GLU A 611 -32.49 4.11 -21.38
C GLU A 611 -31.92 3.56 -20.08
N VAL A 612 -30.59 3.51 -20.01
CA VAL A 612 -29.83 3.08 -18.83
C VAL A 612 -28.88 4.18 -18.43
N HIS A 613 -28.97 4.60 -17.19
CA HIS A 613 -28.13 5.63 -16.60
C HIS A 613 -27.27 5.01 -15.51
N MET A 614 -26.05 5.51 -15.37
CA MET A 614 -25.15 5.07 -14.31
C MET A 614 -24.28 6.21 -13.80
N ILE A 615 -23.89 6.08 -12.54
CA ILE A 615 -22.82 6.86 -11.93
C ILE A 615 -21.77 5.87 -11.45
N SER A 616 -20.55 6.00 -11.96
CA SER A 616 -19.49 5.01 -11.78
C SER A 616 -18.16 5.65 -11.45
N SER A 617 -17.38 4.96 -10.62
CA SER A 617 -16.00 5.32 -10.32
C SER A 617 -15.11 4.79 -11.45
N THR A 618 -14.88 5.59 -12.48
CA THR A 618 -14.18 5.16 -13.70
C THR A 618 -13.30 6.23 -14.33
N GLN A 619 -12.20 5.80 -14.96
CA GLN A 619 -11.36 6.64 -15.82
C GLN A 619 -11.88 6.68 -17.26
N ALA A 620 -12.77 5.77 -17.65
CA ALA A 620 -13.27 5.64 -19.01
C ALA A 620 -14.80 5.45 -19.08
N PRO A 621 -15.58 6.54 -18.94
CA PRO A 621 -17.04 6.49 -19.09
C PRO A 621 -17.51 5.91 -20.44
N GLN A 622 -16.74 6.12 -21.52
CA GLN A 622 -17.04 5.56 -22.84
C GLN A 622 -16.99 4.01 -22.83
N LYS A 623 -16.04 3.40 -22.11
CA LYS A 623 -15.94 1.93 -22.02
C LYS A 623 -17.12 1.34 -21.23
N HIS A 624 -17.58 2.04 -20.19
CA HIS A 624 -18.80 1.67 -19.46
C HIS A 624 -20.03 1.69 -20.36
N GLN A 625 -20.17 2.77 -21.14
CA GLN A 625 -21.23 2.90 -22.12
C GLN A 625 -21.22 1.73 -23.11
N LYS A 626 -20.04 1.38 -23.66
CA LYS A 626 -19.87 0.27 -24.60
C LYS A 626 -20.22 -1.07 -23.97
N TYR A 627 -19.72 -1.37 -22.77
CA TYR A 627 -19.94 -2.65 -22.10
C TYR A 627 -21.41 -2.86 -21.76
N VAL A 628 -22.04 -1.87 -21.12
CA VAL A 628 -23.46 -1.96 -20.75
C VAL A 628 -24.36 -2.01 -21.98
N SER A 629 -24.03 -1.24 -23.02
CA SER A 629 -24.72 -1.31 -24.33
C SER A 629 -24.68 -2.72 -24.92
N HIS A 630 -23.50 -3.35 -24.91
CA HIS A 630 -23.31 -4.68 -25.46
C HIS A 630 -24.04 -5.77 -24.65
N VAL A 631 -23.88 -5.75 -23.33
CA VAL A 631 -24.48 -6.71 -22.39
C VAL A 631 -26.00 -6.63 -22.36
N LEU A 632 -26.58 -5.45 -22.54
CA LEU A 632 -28.04 -5.27 -22.58
C LEU A 632 -28.63 -5.30 -23.99
N GLY A 633 -27.81 -5.37 -25.04
CA GLY A 633 -28.29 -5.30 -26.43
C GLY A 633 -28.90 -3.95 -26.81
N LEU A 634 -28.50 -2.86 -26.13
CA LEU A 634 -29.02 -1.52 -26.37
C LEU A 634 -28.06 -0.70 -27.25
N PRO A 635 -28.54 0.27 -28.06
CA PRO A 635 -27.67 1.24 -28.71
C PRO A 635 -26.87 2.05 -27.68
N MET A 636 -25.60 2.36 -27.95
CA MET A 636 -24.76 3.16 -27.02
C MET A 636 -25.39 4.51 -26.66
N SER A 637 -26.15 5.13 -27.58
CA SER A 637 -26.87 6.38 -27.34
C SER A 637 -27.95 6.28 -26.25
N LYS A 638 -28.35 5.07 -25.86
CA LYS A 638 -29.31 4.79 -24.78
C LYS A 638 -28.65 4.51 -23.44
N VAL A 639 -27.32 4.53 -23.39
CA VAL A 639 -26.54 4.25 -22.19
C VAL A 639 -25.76 5.50 -21.80
N ILE A 640 -25.97 5.99 -20.58
CA ILE A 640 -25.40 7.24 -20.08
C ILE A 640 -24.55 6.95 -18.84
N CYS A 641 -23.25 7.20 -18.93
CA CYS A 641 -22.31 7.08 -17.81
C CYS A 641 -21.85 8.45 -17.33
N LYS A 642 -21.99 8.72 -16.03
CA LYS A 642 -21.51 9.95 -15.38
C LYS A 642 -20.43 9.61 -14.35
N THR A 643 -19.37 10.41 -14.34
CA THR A 643 -18.32 10.34 -13.32
C THR A 643 -17.97 11.74 -12.89
N LYS A 644 -18.18 12.05 -11.61
CA LYS A 644 -17.87 13.37 -11.03
C LYS A 644 -16.41 13.45 -10.58
N ARG A 645 -15.94 12.40 -9.89
CA ARG A 645 -14.59 12.23 -9.34
C ARG A 645 -14.37 10.76 -8.97
N ILE A 646 -13.11 10.39 -8.69
CA ILE A 646 -12.71 9.03 -8.30
C ILE A 646 -11.64 9.06 -7.19
N GLY A 647 -11.73 8.15 -6.23
CA GLY A 647 -10.84 8.01 -5.07
C GLY A 647 -9.60 7.16 -5.34
N GLY A 648 -8.89 7.48 -6.43
CA GLY A 648 -7.80 6.68 -6.97
C GLY A 648 -8.28 5.82 -8.14
N GLY A 649 -7.46 5.71 -9.17
CA GLY A 649 -7.70 4.84 -10.33
C GLY A 649 -6.42 4.13 -10.78
N PHE A 650 -5.37 4.91 -11.05
CA PHE A 650 -4.02 4.40 -11.37
C PHE A 650 -3.94 3.42 -12.56
N GLY A 651 -4.97 3.39 -13.42
CA GLY A 651 -5.12 2.44 -14.53
C GLY A 651 -6.13 1.32 -14.24
N GLY A 652 -6.29 0.90 -12.99
CA GLY A 652 -7.20 -0.19 -12.60
C GLY A 652 -8.69 0.15 -12.76
N LYS A 653 -9.01 1.42 -12.98
CA LYS A 653 -10.37 1.90 -13.31
C LYS A 653 -10.51 2.32 -14.77
N GLU A 654 -9.59 1.90 -15.65
CA GLU A 654 -9.68 2.15 -17.09
C GLU A 654 -10.60 1.14 -17.79
N THR A 655 -10.47 -0.16 -17.50
CA THR A 655 -11.29 -1.21 -18.15
C THR A 655 -12.08 -2.02 -17.14
N ARG A 656 -11.45 -2.43 -16.04
CA ARG A 656 -12.02 -3.36 -15.05
C ARG A 656 -13.22 -2.78 -14.29
N SER A 657 -13.31 -1.46 -14.17
CA SER A 657 -14.50 -0.76 -13.67
C SER A 657 -15.73 -0.93 -14.59
N ALA A 658 -15.53 -1.05 -15.91
CA ALA A 658 -16.63 -1.21 -16.88
C ALA A 658 -17.32 -2.58 -16.73
N PHE A 659 -16.55 -3.61 -16.37
CA PHE A 659 -17.06 -4.92 -15.98
C PHE A 659 -18.06 -4.80 -14.81
N ILE A 660 -17.72 -4.01 -13.78
CA ILE A 660 -18.55 -3.84 -12.58
C ILE A 660 -19.87 -3.15 -12.91
N ALA A 661 -19.84 -2.11 -13.75
CA ALA A 661 -21.03 -1.45 -14.24
C ALA A 661 -21.91 -2.38 -15.10
N ALA A 662 -21.29 -3.18 -15.98
CA ALA A 662 -21.99 -4.16 -16.80
C ALA A 662 -22.71 -5.23 -15.95
N ALA A 663 -22.03 -5.77 -14.94
CA ALA A 663 -22.59 -6.77 -14.04
C ALA A 663 -23.79 -6.21 -13.25
N ALA A 664 -23.68 -4.98 -12.75
CA ALA A 664 -24.78 -4.29 -12.05
C ALA A 664 -25.95 -3.91 -12.96
N SER A 665 -25.69 -3.72 -14.26
CA SER A 665 -26.71 -3.31 -15.23
C SER A 665 -27.74 -4.39 -15.53
N VAL A 666 -27.35 -5.68 -15.52
CA VAL A 666 -28.24 -6.82 -15.77
C VAL A 666 -29.41 -6.87 -14.77
N PRO A 667 -29.19 -6.96 -13.44
CA PRO A 667 -30.29 -6.94 -12.48
C PRO A 667 -31.05 -5.62 -12.47
N SER A 668 -30.37 -4.49 -12.73
CA SER A 668 -31.03 -3.19 -12.79
C SER A 668 -32.05 -3.13 -13.92
N TYR A 669 -31.66 -3.64 -15.10
CA TYR A 669 -32.49 -3.70 -16.29
C TYR A 669 -33.67 -4.65 -16.12
N LEU A 670 -33.42 -5.88 -15.66
CA LEU A 670 -34.45 -6.92 -15.53
C LEU A 670 -35.45 -6.63 -14.41
N LEU A 671 -35.03 -5.98 -13.33
CA LEU A 671 -35.91 -5.63 -12.22
C LEU A 671 -36.51 -4.22 -12.34
N ASN A 672 -36.03 -3.41 -13.29
CA ASN A 672 -36.36 -1.99 -13.43
C ASN A 672 -36.19 -1.23 -12.10
N ARG A 673 -35.05 -1.44 -11.44
CA ARG A 673 -34.71 -0.88 -10.13
C ARG A 673 -33.28 -0.34 -10.11
N HIS A 674 -33.02 0.59 -9.21
CA HIS A 674 -31.66 1.07 -8.94
C HIS A 674 -30.84 -0.06 -8.31
N VAL A 675 -29.64 -0.32 -8.84
CA VAL A 675 -28.71 -1.32 -8.31
C VAL A 675 -27.36 -0.67 -8.05
N LYS A 676 -26.88 -0.72 -6.81
CA LYS A 676 -25.53 -0.31 -6.41
C LYS A 676 -24.64 -1.53 -6.17
N LEU A 677 -23.54 -1.61 -6.89
CA LEU A 677 -22.47 -2.58 -6.66
C LEU A 677 -21.22 -1.83 -6.19
N THR A 678 -20.86 -1.99 -4.92
CA THR A 678 -19.62 -1.49 -4.32
C THR A 678 -18.85 -2.68 -3.78
N LEU A 679 -17.59 -2.85 -4.20
CA LEU A 679 -16.78 -4.00 -3.78
C LEU A 679 -16.13 -3.75 -2.42
N ASP A 680 -16.11 -4.79 -1.59
CA ASP A 680 -15.20 -4.87 -0.44
C ASP A 680 -13.75 -5.04 -0.94
N ARG A 681 -12.77 -4.58 -0.17
CA ARG A 681 -11.35 -4.55 -0.59
C ARG A 681 -10.80 -5.93 -1.01
N ASP A 682 -11.15 -6.97 -0.27
CA ASP A 682 -10.73 -8.36 -0.53
C ASP A 682 -11.29 -8.88 -1.86
N VAL A 683 -12.53 -8.54 -2.17
CA VAL A 683 -13.17 -8.86 -3.46
C VAL A 683 -12.55 -8.03 -4.60
N ASP A 684 -12.31 -6.75 -4.38
CA ASP A 684 -11.69 -5.85 -5.36
C ASP A 684 -10.32 -6.40 -5.81
N MET A 685 -9.39 -6.59 -4.86
CA MET A 685 -8.05 -7.13 -5.11
C MET A 685 -8.07 -8.54 -5.72
N MET A 686 -9.12 -9.32 -5.49
CA MET A 686 -9.24 -10.66 -6.04
C MET A 686 -9.63 -10.66 -7.52
N ILE A 687 -10.39 -9.69 -8.00
CA ILE A 687 -11.05 -9.78 -9.33
C ILE A 687 -10.62 -8.71 -10.33
N THR A 688 -10.06 -7.59 -9.88
CA THR A 688 -9.72 -6.47 -10.77
C THR A 688 -8.35 -6.56 -11.40
N GLY A 689 -7.57 -7.60 -11.06
CA GLY A 689 -6.22 -7.78 -11.56
C GLY A 689 -5.26 -6.68 -11.13
N GLN A 690 -4.02 -6.77 -11.62
CA GLN A 690 -2.89 -5.99 -11.15
C GLN A 690 -2.11 -5.41 -12.32
N ARG A 691 -0.99 -4.72 -12.02
CA ARG A 691 0.11 -4.59 -12.96
C ARG A 691 0.62 -5.98 -13.33
N HIS A 692 0.86 -6.20 -14.62
CA HIS A 692 1.50 -7.41 -15.12
C HIS A 692 2.86 -7.67 -14.48
N SER A 693 3.06 -8.89 -14.00
CA SER A 693 4.40 -9.43 -13.79
C SER A 693 5.07 -9.70 -15.14
N PHE A 694 6.39 -9.61 -15.16
CA PHE A 694 7.20 -9.77 -16.36
C PHE A 694 8.36 -10.75 -16.12
N LEU A 695 8.75 -11.44 -17.18
CA LEU A 695 10.00 -12.20 -17.28
C LEU A 695 10.77 -11.67 -18.49
N GLY A 696 11.97 -11.16 -18.27
CA GLY A 696 12.91 -10.79 -19.33
C GLY A 696 14.07 -11.78 -19.38
N LYS A 697 14.33 -12.40 -20.52
CA LYS A 697 15.52 -13.22 -20.77
C LYS A 697 16.40 -12.49 -21.77
N TYR A 698 17.61 -12.13 -21.37
CA TYR A 698 18.48 -11.29 -22.17
C TYR A 698 19.81 -11.98 -22.46
N LYS A 699 20.39 -11.62 -23.60
CA LYS A 699 21.78 -11.85 -23.98
C LYS A 699 22.33 -10.52 -24.47
N VAL A 700 23.34 -9.99 -23.77
CA VAL A 700 23.94 -8.69 -24.09
C VAL A 700 25.43 -8.84 -24.36
N GLY A 701 25.88 -8.25 -25.47
CA GLY A 701 27.27 -8.21 -25.90
C GLY A 701 27.84 -6.79 -25.82
N PHE A 702 29.03 -6.66 -25.27
CA PHE A 702 29.66 -5.36 -24.96
C PHE A 702 31.20 -5.44 -25.01
N THR A 703 31.85 -4.28 -25.07
CA THR A 703 33.32 -4.15 -25.05
C THR A 703 33.88 -4.16 -23.63
N ASN A 704 35.20 -4.32 -23.45
CA ASN A 704 35.85 -4.20 -22.15
C ASN A 704 35.74 -2.79 -21.54
N GLU A 705 35.45 -1.77 -22.34
CA GLU A 705 35.12 -0.42 -21.87
C GLU A 705 33.72 -0.34 -21.27
N GLY A 706 32.82 -1.26 -21.63
CA GLY A 706 31.42 -1.27 -21.21
C GLY A 706 30.43 -0.80 -22.28
N LYS A 707 30.88 -0.56 -23.51
CA LYS A 707 29.99 -0.12 -24.60
C LYS A 707 29.15 -1.29 -25.11
N VAL A 708 27.83 -1.14 -25.10
CA VAL A 708 26.89 -2.15 -25.60
C VAL A 708 26.88 -2.16 -27.12
N LEU A 709 26.97 -3.36 -27.71
CA LEU A 709 27.00 -3.57 -29.15
C LEU A 709 25.82 -4.42 -29.65
N ALA A 710 25.34 -5.36 -28.82
CA ALA A 710 24.25 -6.24 -29.20
C ALA A 710 23.34 -6.56 -28.01
N LEU A 711 22.03 -6.61 -28.24
CA LEU A 711 21.02 -7.10 -27.29
C LEU A 711 20.05 -8.05 -28.00
N ASP A 712 19.90 -9.25 -27.46
CA ASP A 712 18.81 -10.18 -27.78
C ASP A 712 17.96 -10.37 -26.53
N LEU A 713 16.70 -9.94 -26.59
CA LEU A 713 15.79 -9.89 -25.45
C LEU A 713 14.49 -10.61 -25.77
N GLU A 714 14.13 -11.61 -24.98
CA GLU A 714 12.77 -12.14 -24.90
C GLU A 714 12.05 -11.56 -23.69
N ILE A 715 10.85 -11.02 -23.89
CA ILE A 715 10.05 -10.40 -22.84
C ILE A 715 8.65 -11.02 -22.81
N TYR A 716 8.24 -11.45 -21.63
CA TYR A 716 6.97 -12.12 -21.40
C TYR A 716 6.21 -11.38 -20.31
N ASN A 717 4.92 -11.09 -20.54
CA ASN A 717 4.05 -10.57 -19.48
C ASN A 717 2.95 -11.58 -19.12
N ASN A 718 2.61 -11.65 -17.85
CA ASN A 718 1.48 -12.45 -17.37
C ASN A 718 0.18 -11.65 -17.51
N ALA A 719 -0.65 -11.99 -18.50
CA ALA A 719 -1.93 -11.30 -18.73
C ALA A 719 -3.07 -11.76 -17.82
N GLY A 720 -2.98 -12.96 -17.24
CA GLY A 720 -4.14 -13.61 -16.64
C GLY A 720 -5.08 -14.18 -17.70
N ASN A 721 -6.35 -14.29 -17.33
CA ASN A 721 -7.35 -15.10 -18.03
C ASN A 721 -8.09 -14.39 -19.20
N SER A 722 -7.82 -13.12 -19.46
CA SER A 722 -8.30 -12.39 -20.65
C SER A 722 -7.23 -11.40 -21.12
N LEU A 723 -7.30 -10.98 -22.38
CA LEU A 723 -6.26 -10.14 -22.99
C LEU A 723 -6.24 -8.73 -22.39
N ASP A 724 -7.41 -8.15 -22.09
CA ASP A 724 -7.57 -6.76 -21.63
C ASP A 724 -6.67 -5.78 -22.42
N LEU A 725 -5.74 -5.09 -21.76
CA LEU A 725 -4.75 -4.18 -22.37
C LEU A 725 -3.35 -4.81 -22.45
N SER A 726 -3.21 -6.11 -22.20
CA SER A 726 -1.93 -6.80 -22.02
C SER A 726 -1.00 -6.72 -23.22
N LEU A 727 -1.54 -6.74 -24.44
CA LEU A 727 -0.72 -6.61 -25.66
C LEU A 727 -0.11 -5.20 -25.78
N ALA A 728 -0.90 -4.16 -25.55
CA ALA A 728 -0.40 -2.78 -25.60
C ALA A 728 0.60 -2.50 -24.47
N ILE A 729 0.44 -3.15 -23.31
CA ILE A 729 1.38 -3.09 -22.18
C ILE A 729 2.70 -3.77 -22.52
N LEU A 730 2.65 -4.93 -23.18
CA LEU A 730 3.84 -5.62 -23.69
C LEU A 730 4.57 -4.75 -24.72
N GLU A 731 3.85 -4.21 -25.71
CA GLU A 731 4.44 -3.31 -26.72
C GLU A 731 5.10 -2.09 -26.07
N ARG A 732 4.46 -1.48 -25.07
CA ARG A 732 5.08 -0.37 -24.33
C ARG A 732 6.33 -0.81 -23.56
N ALA A 733 6.34 -1.97 -22.91
CA ALA A 733 7.55 -2.49 -22.28
C ALA A 733 8.68 -2.68 -23.29
N MET A 734 8.37 -3.23 -24.47
CA MET A 734 9.32 -3.41 -25.57
C MET A 734 9.84 -2.07 -26.10
N PHE A 735 8.99 -1.03 -26.21
CA PHE A 735 9.41 0.32 -26.60
C PHE A 735 10.37 0.98 -25.61
N HIS A 736 10.38 0.55 -24.34
CA HIS A 736 11.22 1.12 -23.27
C HIS A 736 12.25 0.13 -22.73
N SER A 737 12.53 -0.97 -23.45
CA SER A 737 13.53 -1.98 -23.06
C SER A 737 14.97 -1.54 -23.37
N ASP A 738 15.14 -0.44 -24.10
CA ASP A 738 16.39 0.30 -24.28
C ASP A 738 16.60 1.35 -23.17
N ASN A 739 15.53 1.78 -22.48
CA ASN A 739 15.52 2.87 -21.52
C ASN A 739 16.09 4.16 -22.14
N VAL A 740 17.37 4.46 -21.86
CA VAL A 740 18.10 5.61 -22.41
C VAL A 740 19.41 5.20 -23.05
N TYR A 741 19.57 3.91 -23.37
CA TYR A 741 20.82 3.35 -23.85
C TYR A 741 20.81 3.16 -25.37
N GLU A 742 21.90 3.53 -26.02
CA GLU A 742 22.12 3.31 -27.43
C GLU A 742 22.49 1.84 -27.67
N ILE A 743 21.59 1.12 -28.35
CA ILE A 743 21.76 -0.28 -28.71
C ILE A 743 21.81 -0.36 -30.24
N PRO A 744 23.01 -0.55 -30.84
CA PRO A 744 23.15 -0.49 -32.29
C PRO A 744 22.59 -1.74 -32.98
N ASN A 745 22.70 -2.91 -32.34
CA ASN A 745 22.11 -4.16 -32.82
C ASN A 745 21.16 -4.70 -31.74
N GLY A 746 19.85 -4.68 -31.99
CA GLY A 746 18.84 -5.08 -31.02
C GLY A 746 17.78 -5.98 -31.65
N ARG A 747 17.44 -7.07 -30.97
CA ARG A 747 16.30 -7.94 -31.24
C ARG A 747 15.48 -8.06 -29.97
N ILE A 748 14.23 -7.64 -30.01
CA ILE A 748 13.32 -7.70 -28.86
C ILE A 748 12.06 -8.47 -29.28
N ASN A 749 11.83 -9.61 -28.65
CA ASN A 749 10.71 -10.50 -28.91
C ASN A 749 9.75 -10.50 -27.71
N GLY A 750 8.49 -10.17 -27.92
CA GLY A 750 7.47 -10.13 -26.88
C GLY A 750 6.39 -11.19 -27.05
N LYS A 751 5.92 -11.82 -25.96
CA LYS A 751 4.72 -12.67 -25.95
C LYS A 751 3.85 -12.44 -24.72
N VAL A 752 2.52 -12.51 -24.92
CA VAL A 752 1.55 -12.37 -23.84
C VAL A 752 1.11 -13.74 -23.33
N CYS A 753 1.43 -14.04 -22.07
CA CYS A 753 1.12 -15.33 -21.46
C CYS A 753 -0.34 -15.39 -21.01
N PHE A 754 -1.06 -16.45 -21.37
CA PHE A 754 -2.36 -16.78 -20.80
C PHE A 754 -2.14 -17.61 -19.54
N THR A 755 -2.67 -17.15 -18.41
CA THR A 755 -2.61 -17.88 -17.13
C THR A 755 -3.97 -17.90 -16.46
N ASN A 756 -4.16 -18.83 -15.54
CA ASN A 756 -5.37 -18.98 -14.75
C ASN A 756 -5.41 -18.05 -13.51
N LEU A 757 -5.00 -16.81 -13.73
CA LEU A 757 -5.06 -15.70 -12.78
C LEU A 757 -6.05 -14.63 -13.26
N PRO A 758 -6.56 -13.75 -12.39
CA PRO A 758 -7.38 -12.62 -12.80
C PRO A 758 -6.68 -11.79 -13.88
N SER A 759 -7.45 -11.34 -14.88
CA SER A 759 -6.92 -10.52 -15.97
C SER A 759 -6.24 -9.25 -15.45
N ASN A 760 -4.95 -9.12 -15.73
CA ASN A 760 -4.15 -7.96 -15.40
C ASN A 760 -4.46 -6.81 -16.37
N THR A 761 -4.26 -5.57 -15.90
CA THR A 761 -4.71 -4.38 -16.64
C THR A 761 -3.70 -3.24 -16.56
N ALA A 762 -4.10 -2.06 -17.05
CA ALA A 762 -3.31 -0.85 -16.97
C ALA A 762 -2.89 -0.54 -15.52
N PHE A 763 -1.62 -0.16 -15.35
CA PHE A 763 -1.12 0.50 -14.15
C PHE A 763 -0.25 1.69 -14.60
N ARG A 764 -0.21 2.80 -13.86
CA ARG A 764 0.74 3.94 -14.06
C ARG A 764 2.12 3.46 -14.57
N GLY A 765 2.53 3.95 -15.74
CA GLY A 765 3.74 3.54 -16.48
C GLY A 765 3.48 2.52 -17.61
N PHE A 766 2.44 1.69 -17.47
CA PHE A 766 1.84 0.86 -18.52
C PHE A 766 2.86 -0.07 -19.23
N GLY A 767 3.65 -0.84 -18.47
CA GLY A 767 4.67 -1.74 -19.02
C GLY A 767 6.06 -1.12 -19.14
N GLY A 768 6.15 0.21 -19.27
CA GLY A 768 7.42 0.94 -19.30
C GLY A 768 8.34 0.61 -18.12
N PRO A 769 7.87 0.70 -16.86
CA PRO A 769 8.71 0.38 -15.70
C PRO A 769 9.30 -1.03 -15.74
N GLN A 770 8.56 -2.01 -16.25
CA GLN A 770 9.05 -3.38 -16.36
C GLN A 770 10.14 -3.52 -17.43
N GLY A 771 9.95 -2.90 -18.61
CA GLY A 771 10.97 -2.85 -19.66
C GLY A 771 12.26 -2.15 -19.20
N MET A 772 12.12 -1.00 -18.54
CA MET A 772 13.26 -0.24 -18.02
C MET A 772 13.99 -0.95 -16.87
N LEU A 773 13.28 -1.67 -16.00
CA LEU A 773 13.92 -2.44 -14.92
C LEU A 773 14.75 -3.59 -15.49
N ILE A 774 14.24 -4.30 -16.51
CA ILE A 774 15.03 -5.30 -17.24
C ILE A 774 16.28 -4.65 -17.85
N ALA A 775 16.16 -3.45 -18.42
CA ALA A 775 17.27 -2.68 -18.97
C ALA A 775 18.36 -2.36 -17.94
N GLU A 776 17.95 -1.76 -16.81
CA GLU A 776 18.85 -1.43 -15.71
C GLU A 776 19.52 -2.65 -15.10
N ASN A 777 18.85 -3.81 -15.10
CA ASN A 777 19.44 -5.04 -14.58
C ASN A 777 20.64 -5.48 -15.41
N TRP A 778 20.50 -5.57 -16.74
CA TRP A 778 21.62 -6.01 -17.57
C TRP A 778 22.73 -4.94 -17.65
N ILE A 779 22.43 -3.64 -17.53
CA ILE A 779 23.44 -2.58 -17.35
C ILE A 779 24.23 -2.76 -16.05
N GLN A 780 23.54 -2.97 -14.93
CA GLN A 780 24.20 -3.20 -13.64
C GLN A 780 25.08 -4.45 -13.69
N ARG A 781 24.60 -5.51 -14.35
CA ARG A 781 25.35 -6.75 -14.57
C ARG A 781 26.61 -6.55 -15.41
N ILE A 782 26.60 -5.68 -16.41
CA ILE A 782 27.81 -5.29 -17.16
C ILE A 782 28.82 -4.60 -16.24
N ALA A 783 28.36 -3.67 -15.39
CA ALA A 783 29.21 -2.97 -14.44
C ALA A 783 29.89 -3.94 -13.46
N MET A 784 29.13 -4.91 -12.93
CA MET A 784 29.67 -5.97 -12.06
C MET A 784 30.71 -6.84 -12.78
N GLU A 785 30.42 -7.25 -14.02
CA GLU A 785 31.32 -8.12 -14.82
C GLU A 785 32.65 -7.43 -15.16
N LEU A 786 32.63 -6.11 -15.33
CA LEU A 786 33.81 -5.30 -15.61
C LEU A 786 34.48 -4.72 -14.36
N GLU A 787 33.90 -4.96 -13.17
CA GLU A 787 34.31 -4.33 -11.90
C GLU A 787 34.40 -2.79 -12.01
N LYS A 788 33.43 -2.19 -12.71
CA LYS A 788 33.33 -0.75 -12.94
C LYS A 788 32.15 -0.14 -12.21
N ASN A 789 32.21 1.17 -12.04
CA ASN A 789 31.09 1.91 -11.47
C ASN A 789 29.88 1.89 -12.41
N PRO A 790 28.66 1.61 -11.91
CA PRO A 790 27.46 1.55 -12.76
C PRO A 790 27.16 2.84 -13.53
N GLU A 791 27.43 4.01 -12.96
CA GLU A 791 27.26 5.30 -13.62
C GLU A 791 28.15 5.47 -14.86
N GLU A 792 29.38 4.96 -14.83
CA GLU A 792 30.29 5.03 -15.98
C GLU A 792 29.76 4.17 -17.14
N ILE A 793 29.23 2.99 -16.82
CA ILE A 793 28.59 2.11 -17.82
C ILE A 793 27.34 2.76 -18.40
N ARG A 794 26.52 3.43 -17.58
CA ARG A 794 25.34 4.18 -18.05
C ARG A 794 25.75 5.30 -19.00
N GLU A 795 26.69 6.16 -18.58
CA GLU A 795 27.12 7.33 -19.36
C GLU A 795 27.70 6.98 -20.73
N ILE A 796 28.53 5.94 -20.82
CA ILE A 796 29.11 5.47 -22.10
C ILE A 796 28.02 4.99 -23.07
N ASN A 797 26.88 4.54 -22.54
CA ASN A 797 25.78 3.99 -23.31
C ASN A 797 24.63 4.97 -23.54
N PHE A 798 24.64 6.18 -23.00
CA PHE A 798 23.52 7.11 -23.21
C PHE A 798 23.25 7.43 -24.68
N GLN A 799 21.96 7.50 -25.00
CA GLN A 799 21.46 8.09 -26.24
C GLN A 799 21.76 9.60 -26.27
N SER A 800 21.90 10.14 -27.47
CA SER A 800 22.17 11.56 -27.73
C SER A 800 21.20 12.14 -28.76
N GLU A 801 21.22 13.47 -28.91
CA GLU A 801 20.45 14.15 -29.96
C GLU A 801 20.66 13.49 -31.33
N GLY A 802 19.57 13.16 -32.02
CA GLY A 802 19.59 12.50 -33.32
C GLY A 802 19.75 10.97 -33.28
N SER A 803 19.83 10.35 -32.09
CA SER A 803 19.84 8.89 -31.97
C SER A 803 18.58 8.28 -32.56
N ILE A 804 18.70 7.13 -33.23
CA ILE A 804 17.58 6.39 -33.82
C ILE A 804 17.24 5.23 -32.90
N LEU A 805 16.06 5.26 -32.31
CA LEU A 805 15.58 4.22 -31.39
C LEU A 805 15.30 2.91 -32.15
N HIS A 806 15.21 1.78 -31.45
CA HIS A 806 15.00 0.45 -32.06
C HIS A 806 13.66 0.27 -32.79
N TYR A 807 12.76 1.24 -32.66
CA TYR A 807 11.50 1.35 -33.38
C TYR A 807 11.47 2.49 -34.42
N GLY A 808 12.64 3.06 -34.74
CA GLY A 808 12.84 4.00 -35.85
C GLY A 808 12.55 5.47 -35.55
N GLN A 809 12.14 5.81 -34.32
CA GLN A 809 11.99 7.21 -33.91
C GLN A 809 13.36 7.89 -33.77
N ILE A 810 13.47 9.12 -34.27
CA ILE A 810 14.65 9.97 -34.07
C ILE A 810 14.45 10.76 -32.78
N LEU A 811 15.44 10.75 -31.91
CA LEU A 811 15.41 11.50 -30.65
C LEU A 811 15.72 12.98 -30.91
N GLU A 812 14.74 13.84 -30.66
CA GLU A 812 14.85 15.29 -30.79
C GLU A 812 14.74 15.93 -29.41
N HIS A 813 15.48 17.01 -29.17
CA HIS A 813 15.50 17.75 -27.90
C HIS A 813 15.90 16.89 -26.69
N CYS A 814 16.97 16.11 -26.83
CA CYS A 814 17.49 15.24 -25.78
C CYS A 814 18.11 16.05 -24.62
N THR A 815 17.39 16.15 -23.51
CA THR A 815 17.82 16.83 -22.28
C THR A 815 18.56 15.92 -21.29
N LEU A 816 18.75 14.64 -21.62
CA LEU A 816 19.33 13.62 -20.73
C LEU A 816 20.69 14.03 -20.13
N PRO A 817 21.69 14.49 -20.92
CA PRO A 817 22.99 14.88 -20.35
C PRO A 817 22.89 16.05 -19.37
N GLU A 818 22.01 17.01 -19.64
CA GLU A 818 21.80 18.17 -18.76
C GLU A 818 21.16 17.74 -17.44
N LEU A 819 20.08 16.95 -17.50
CA LEU A 819 19.38 16.41 -16.33
C LEU A 819 20.30 15.54 -15.47
N TRP A 820 21.06 14.64 -16.09
CA TRP A 820 21.99 13.75 -15.39
C TRP A 820 23.07 14.55 -14.63
N ASN A 821 23.64 15.57 -15.26
CA ASN A 821 24.66 16.41 -14.62
C ASN A 821 24.07 17.30 -13.51
N GLN A 822 22.89 17.88 -13.73
CA GLN A 822 22.19 18.64 -12.68
C GLN A 822 21.88 17.77 -11.47
N LEU A 823 21.46 16.53 -11.67
CA LEU A 823 21.18 15.60 -10.58
C LEU A 823 22.44 15.26 -9.77
N LYS A 824 23.53 14.87 -10.44
CA LYS A 824 24.82 14.62 -9.79
C LYS A 824 25.28 15.78 -8.90
N LEU A 825 25.07 17.02 -9.38
CA LEU A 825 25.40 18.23 -8.63
C LEU A 825 24.43 18.47 -7.45
N SER A 826 23.12 18.36 -7.68
CA SER A 826 22.10 18.69 -6.68
C SER A 826 22.15 17.79 -5.44
N CYS A 827 22.57 16.53 -5.59
CA CYS A 827 22.68 15.59 -4.49
C CYS A 827 24.12 15.38 -3.98
N ASP A 828 25.09 16.17 -4.48
CA ASP A 828 26.52 16.02 -4.16
C ASP A 828 27.00 14.56 -4.26
N PHE A 829 26.73 13.92 -5.40
CA PHE A 829 26.81 12.46 -5.57
C PHE A 829 28.18 11.88 -5.18
N HIS A 830 29.27 12.54 -5.58
CA HIS A 830 30.61 12.07 -5.28
C HIS A 830 30.89 12.07 -3.77
N ARG A 831 30.41 13.07 -3.05
CA ARG A 831 30.52 13.11 -1.58
C ARG A 831 29.67 12.03 -0.95
N ALA A 832 28.40 11.92 -1.36
CA ALA A 832 27.49 10.89 -0.85
C ALA A 832 28.03 9.46 -1.08
N ARG A 833 28.66 9.20 -2.23
CA ARG A 833 29.30 7.92 -2.52
C ARG A 833 30.48 7.64 -1.60
N ALA A 834 31.37 8.62 -1.42
CA ALA A 834 32.50 8.50 -0.51
C ALA A 834 32.05 8.25 0.93
N GLU A 835 30.99 8.93 1.39
CA GLU A 835 30.39 8.71 2.71
C GLU A 835 29.79 7.30 2.84
N VAL A 836 29.18 6.76 1.77
CA VAL A 836 28.66 5.38 1.75
C VAL A 836 29.79 4.35 1.82
N ASP A 837 30.83 4.54 1.03
CA ASP A 837 31.97 3.62 1.01
C ASP A 837 32.67 3.61 2.37
N ASP A 838 32.90 4.79 2.97
CA ASP A 838 33.42 4.91 4.34
C ASP A 838 32.50 4.25 5.38
N PHE A 839 31.19 4.46 5.28
CA PHE A 839 30.22 3.82 6.16
C PHE A 839 30.30 2.30 6.07
N ASN A 840 30.33 1.73 4.86
CA ASN A 840 30.35 0.28 4.64
C ASN A 840 31.64 -0.38 5.13
N VAL A 841 32.77 0.31 5.02
CA VAL A 841 34.06 -0.15 5.58
C VAL A 841 33.97 -0.28 7.11
N HIS A 842 33.26 0.64 7.78
CA HIS A 842 33.18 0.69 9.24
C HIS A 842 31.98 -0.05 9.84
N ASN A 843 31.03 -0.52 9.03
CA ASN A 843 29.80 -1.16 9.49
C ASN A 843 29.63 -2.56 8.88
N PRO A 844 30.04 -3.64 9.58
CA PRO A 844 29.97 -4.99 9.04
C PRO A 844 28.56 -5.60 9.03
N TYR A 845 27.59 -4.97 9.72
CA TYR A 845 26.21 -5.48 9.89
C TYR A 845 25.14 -4.55 9.30
N LEU A 846 25.53 -3.35 8.88
CA LEU A 846 24.66 -2.38 8.23
C LEU A 846 25.41 -1.85 7.02
N LEU A 847 24.84 -2.05 5.83
CA LEU A 847 25.40 -1.52 4.60
C LEU A 847 24.48 -0.42 4.08
N LYS A 848 25.08 0.62 3.50
CA LYS A 848 24.41 1.64 2.71
C LYS A 848 24.79 1.44 1.24
N SER A 849 23.89 1.82 0.34
CA SER A 849 24.18 1.87 -1.10
C SER A 849 23.90 3.27 -1.60
N GLY A 850 24.87 3.87 -2.28
CA GLY A 850 24.69 5.09 -3.06
C GLY A 850 24.61 4.70 -4.53
N GLU A 851 23.41 4.52 -5.06
CA GLU A 851 23.18 4.22 -6.48
C GLU A 851 22.27 5.27 -7.11
N PHE A 852 22.62 5.72 -8.32
CA PHE A 852 21.64 6.32 -9.22
C PHE A 852 20.97 5.21 -10.03
N GLY A 853 19.71 4.94 -9.73
CA GLY A 853 18.83 4.26 -10.68
C GLY A 853 18.15 5.29 -11.57
N TYR A 854 18.15 5.10 -12.89
CA TYR A 854 17.31 5.91 -13.79
C TYR A 854 15.82 5.74 -13.47
N CYS A 855 15.43 4.68 -12.73
CA CYS A 855 14.10 4.51 -12.15
C CYS A 855 13.64 5.69 -11.26
N SER A 856 14.56 6.42 -10.62
CA SER A 856 14.25 7.61 -9.80
C SER A 856 13.96 8.86 -10.63
N LEU A 857 14.25 8.82 -11.93
CA LEU A 857 14.14 9.91 -12.91
C LEU A 857 12.90 9.79 -13.83
N VAL A 858 12.17 8.66 -13.78
CA VAL A 858 11.04 8.35 -14.69
C VAL A 858 9.73 9.09 -14.32
N THR A 859 9.81 10.31 -13.80
CA THR A 859 8.66 11.21 -13.74
C THR A 859 8.80 12.43 -14.65
N VAL A 860 9.77 12.42 -15.57
CA VAL A 860 9.91 13.48 -16.57
C VAL A 860 10.20 12.88 -17.95
N TYR A 861 9.16 12.32 -18.58
CA TYR A 861 8.96 12.34 -20.03
C TYR A 861 7.46 12.45 -20.32
#